data_AF-A0A7Y7BF35-F1
#
_entry.id   AF-A0A7Y7BF35-F1
#
_cell.length_a   1.000
_cell.length_b   1.000
_cell.length_c   1.000
_cell.angle_alpha   90.00
_cell.angle_beta   90.00
_cell.angle_gamma   90.00
#
_symmetry.space_group_name_H-M   'P 1'
#
loop_
_entity.id
_entity.type
_entity.pdbx_description
1 polymer ?
#
loop_
_entity_poly.entity_id
_entity_poly.type
_entity_poly.pdbx_seq_one_letter_code
_entity_poly.pdbx_strand_id
1 'polypeptide(L)'
;MRKIGLFGLLLFFAAYAWAQTKPLSQLTVEEIMQAPEKFIGTSPSRVSWSKDSKNIFFYWDPDGTGETASYKISKDGGTAEKIEDTSEGWPSGYEFNKAKTKIVYVEGGDIYIKELKSGDVSRLTATNDRESGPRFHQDNVISFVVEDNLFTINTESGLITQLTNFIVSSRNDEGSGRRNVNNGNSGNRIQDNWLREDQLTTSEILKERKNRPRRSFRGFGGFGGFGDNDNRDAVELPNIRGMQLSPDGKFVSFSVYHAPENGAKATIVPNYVTDSGYTTDINARSKVGGEQGYSEIGIYSVSGDSVYYLDKMQLPGITDLPDYTKDYPDKAWKEEPRKVSASTTLWSADGKYAVVQFGSDDNKDRWIMRLIPETGELMTIDRQRDEAWISGPGIGGGFGGGTFGFLPDNKTLYFQSEKSGYSHLYTHDLSTGTTKQLTSGNYEVYSPFLSADGRKWYFTANMKHPGKRHFYSMPLAGGAPTQITSVDGDNQVTLSPDEKSIAILYSYIDQPAELYVMDNKAGATPKKLTESLQEGFKAYDWHQPDVITFKAEDGADVHARLYKPENPNGAAVIFVHGAGYLQNVHYWWSTYSREFMFNNMLMANGYTVLDIDYRGSSGYGRDWRTGIYRHMGGKDLSDQIDGAKFLMREHGVEPGRIGMYGGSYGGFITLFAMFKHGDIINSGAALRSVTDWAHYNHGYTANILNTPVEDPIAYKRSSPIYFAEGLQGDLLIAHGMVDTNVHFQDVVRLAQRLIELGKDNWEMALYPVENHGFTEPTSWTDEYKRIFKLFENTIGQKK
;
A
#
# COMPACT_ATOMS: atom_id res chain seq x y z
N MET A 1 -1.03 -79.85 -27.59
CA MET A 1 -0.57 -78.49 -27.96
C MET A 1 -1.79 -77.72 -28.46
N ARG A 2 -2.37 -76.79 -27.66
CA ARG A 2 -2.38 -75.31 -27.88
C ARG A 2 -2.91 -74.92 -29.29
N LYS A 3 -3.95 -74.11 -29.54
CA LYS A 3 -4.72 -73.03 -28.86
C LYS A 3 -6.12 -72.96 -29.55
N ILE A 4 -7.29 -72.88 -28.89
CA ILE A 4 -8.00 -71.72 -28.29
C ILE A 4 -7.90 -70.42 -29.11
N GLY A 5 -8.98 -70.06 -29.79
CA GLY A 5 -9.29 -68.70 -30.24
C GLY A 5 -10.68 -68.32 -29.74
N LEU A 6 -10.73 -67.54 -28.66
CA LEU A 6 -11.96 -66.95 -28.12
C LEU A 6 -11.82 -65.43 -28.23
N PHE A 7 -12.69 -64.82 -29.02
CA PHE A 7 -12.87 -63.37 -29.12
C PHE A 7 -13.46 -62.87 -27.79
N GLY A 8 -12.68 -62.12 -27.01
CA GLY A 8 -13.15 -61.37 -25.85
C GLY A 8 -13.26 -59.90 -26.20
N LEU A 9 -14.48 -59.39 -26.31
CA LEU A 9 -14.78 -57.96 -26.37
C LEU A 9 -14.59 -57.38 -24.96
N LEU A 10 -13.55 -56.57 -24.74
CA LEU A 10 -13.36 -55.79 -23.52
C LEU A 10 -13.80 -54.35 -23.80
N LEU A 11 -15.02 -54.01 -23.40
CA LEU A 11 -15.51 -52.64 -23.29
C LEU A 11 -14.90 -52.01 -22.02
N PHE A 12 -13.84 -51.22 -22.18
CA PHE A 12 -13.38 -50.29 -21.16
C PHE A 12 -14.29 -49.05 -21.18
N PHE A 13 -15.24 -48.96 -20.26
CA PHE A 13 -15.87 -47.70 -19.91
C PHE A 13 -14.89 -46.91 -19.03
N ALA A 14 -14.13 -45.99 -19.63
CA ALA A 14 -13.48 -44.92 -18.89
C ALA A 14 -14.55 -43.88 -18.53
N ALA A 15 -15.12 -43.99 -17.33
CA ALA A 15 -15.97 -42.95 -16.77
C ALA A 15 -15.10 -41.74 -16.40
N TYR A 16 -14.90 -40.84 -17.36
CA TYR A 16 -14.48 -39.48 -17.05
C TYR A 16 -15.67 -38.78 -16.39
N ALA A 17 -15.70 -38.73 -15.06
CA ALA A 17 -16.57 -37.82 -14.34
C ALA A 17 -16.06 -36.39 -14.57
N TRP A 18 -16.54 -35.73 -15.63
CA TRP A 18 -16.48 -34.28 -15.70
C TRP A 18 -17.46 -33.77 -14.65
N ALA A 19 -16.97 -33.23 -13.54
CA ALA A 19 -17.80 -32.38 -12.70
C ALA A 19 -18.26 -31.23 -13.60
N GLN A 20 -19.57 -31.18 -13.87
CA GLN A 20 -20.15 -30.16 -14.74
C GLN A 20 -20.00 -28.82 -14.03
N THR A 21 -19.21 -27.90 -14.59
CA THR A 21 -19.09 -26.53 -14.08
C THR A 21 -20.46 -25.86 -14.14
N LYS A 22 -20.80 -25.12 -13.08
CA LYS A 22 -22.00 -24.29 -13.03
C LYS A 22 -21.82 -23.10 -13.97
N PRO A 23 -22.84 -22.75 -14.77
CA PRO A 23 -22.78 -21.54 -15.57
C PRO A 23 -22.79 -20.29 -14.68
N LEU A 24 -22.10 -19.22 -15.09
CA LEU A 24 -22.04 -17.95 -14.36
C LEU A 24 -23.42 -17.31 -14.15
N SER A 25 -24.42 -17.65 -14.97
CA SER A 25 -25.82 -17.21 -14.79
C SER A 25 -26.49 -17.74 -13.53
N GLN A 26 -25.90 -18.76 -12.88
CA GLN A 26 -26.36 -19.28 -11.59
C GLN A 26 -25.59 -18.68 -10.40
N LEU A 27 -24.55 -17.87 -10.64
CA LEU A 27 -23.78 -17.23 -9.58
C LEU A 27 -24.66 -16.20 -8.85
N THR A 28 -24.67 -16.27 -7.52
CA THR A 28 -25.49 -15.37 -6.68
C THR A 28 -24.64 -14.35 -5.92
N VAL A 29 -25.23 -13.22 -5.55
CA VAL A 29 -24.57 -12.23 -4.69
C VAL A 29 -24.15 -12.87 -3.36
N GLU A 30 -24.97 -13.72 -2.80
CA GLU A 30 -24.68 -14.44 -1.56
C GLU A 30 -23.42 -15.29 -1.66
N GLU A 31 -23.19 -16.00 -2.77
CA GLU A 31 -21.96 -16.75 -3.01
C GLU A 31 -20.75 -15.84 -3.16
N ILE A 32 -20.89 -14.76 -3.94
CA ILE A 32 -19.81 -13.80 -4.18
C ILE A 32 -19.36 -13.13 -2.87
N MET A 33 -20.29 -12.83 -1.97
CA MET A 33 -20.05 -12.03 -0.77
C MET A 33 -19.65 -12.86 0.46
N GLN A 34 -19.54 -14.19 0.34
CA GLN A 34 -18.99 -15.04 1.40
C GLN A 34 -17.57 -14.62 1.79
N ALA A 35 -17.13 -15.05 2.97
CA ALA A 35 -15.75 -14.86 3.39
C ALA A 35 -14.79 -15.49 2.35
N PRO A 36 -13.76 -14.77 1.84
CA PRO A 36 -12.94 -15.24 0.73
C PRO A 36 -12.32 -16.61 0.98
N GLU A 37 -11.86 -16.89 2.20
CA GLU A 37 -11.27 -18.16 2.61
C GLU A 37 -12.24 -19.35 2.49
N LYS A 38 -13.55 -19.11 2.49
CA LYS A 38 -14.59 -20.14 2.34
C LYS A 38 -14.98 -20.39 0.89
N PHE A 39 -15.00 -19.35 0.06
CA PHE A 39 -15.48 -19.44 -1.32
C PHE A 39 -14.36 -19.51 -2.34
N ILE A 40 -13.39 -18.57 -2.27
CA ILE A 40 -12.22 -18.49 -3.16
C ILE A 40 -11.12 -19.41 -2.65
N GLY A 41 -10.79 -19.29 -1.36
CA GLY A 41 -9.59 -19.85 -0.75
C GLY A 41 -8.56 -18.77 -0.39
N THR A 42 -7.50 -19.19 0.29
CA THR A 42 -6.47 -18.28 0.82
C THR A 42 -5.17 -18.48 0.06
N SER A 43 -4.78 -17.52 -0.78
CA SER A 43 -3.49 -17.55 -1.47
C SER A 43 -2.30 -17.58 -0.50
N PRO A 44 -1.20 -18.29 -0.82
CA PRO A 44 0.04 -18.19 -0.05
C PRO A 44 0.58 -16.76 -0.02
N SER A 45 1.20 -16.38 1.10
CA SER A 45 1.75 -15.04 1.31
C SER A 45 3.06 -15.07 2.09
N ARG A 46 3.75 -13.93 2.22
CA ARG A 46 5.01 -13.78 2.99
C ARG A 46 6.08 -14.83 2.61
N VAL A 47 6.26 -15.03 1.31
CA VAL A 47 7.18 -16.04 0.77
C VAL A 47 8.63 -15.70 1.12
N SER A 48 9.35 -16.67 1.66
CA SER A 48 10.78 -16.58 1.98
C SER A 48 11.47 -17.92 1.78
N TRP A 49 12.80 -17.94 1.75
CA TRP A 49 13.59 -19.14 1.51
C TRP A 49 14.32 -19.60 2.76
N SER A 50 14.55 -20.92 2.88
CA SER A 50 15.53 -21.46 3.82
C SER A 50 16.93 -21.00 3.46
N LYS A 51 17.79 -20.90 4.48
CA LYS A 51 19.19 -20.45 4.35
C LYS A 51 19.97 -21.27 3.32
N ASP A 52 19.68 -22.57 3.22
CA ASP A 52 20.34 -23.49 2.30
C ASP A 52 19.72 -23.52 0.90
N SER A 53 18.76 -22.63 0.61
CA SER A 53 18.07 -22.51 -0.68
C SER A 53 17.27 -23.75 -1.10
N LYS A 54 16.91 -24.66 -0.17
CA LYS A 54 16.16 -25.89 -0.52
C LYS A 54 14.66 -25.83 -0.25
N ASN A 55 14.24 -25.09 0.77
CA ASN A 55 12.85 -25.00 1.17
C ASN A 55 12.33 -23.57 1.02
N ILE A 56 11.03 -23.46 0.79
CA ILE A 56 10.29 -22.20 0.69
C ILE A 56 9.29 -22.15 1.84
N PHE A 57 9.34 -21.07 2.61
CA PHE A 57 8.41 -20.76 3.68
C PHE A 57 7.36 -19.77 3.21
N PHE A 58 6.14 -19.92 3.69
CA PHE A 58 5.03 -19.02 3.36
C PHE A 58 3.91 -19.15 4.41
N TYR A 59 3.03 -18.15 4.44
CA TYR A 59 1.84 -18.13 5.29
C TYR A 59 0.65 -18.60 4.45
N TRP A 60 -0.15 -19.50 5.00
CA TRP A 60 -1.25 -20.14 4.26
C TRP A 60 -2.39 -20.60 5.17
N ASP A 61 -3.58 -20.73 4.60
CA ASP A 61 -4.79 -21.28 5.25
C ASP A 61 -5.54 -22.17 4.24
N PRO A 62 -5.02 -23.37 3.93
CA PRO A 62 -5.62 -24.26 2.94
C PRO A 62 -7.00 -24.79 3.36
N ASP A 63 -7.25 -24.84 4.67
CA ASP A 63 -8.49 -25.38 5.25
C ASP A 63 -9.60 -24.31 5.38
N GLY A 64 -9.32 -23.06 4.98
CA GLY A 64 -10.27 -21.95 5.00
C GLY A 64 -10.78 -21.62 6.41
N THR A 65 -9.91 -21.69 7.41
CA THR A 65 -10.25 -21.45 8.82
C THR A 65 -10.43 -19.96 9.16
N GLY A 66 -9.90 -19.07 8.33
CA GLY A 66 -9.80 -17.63 8.58
C GLY A 66 -8.50 -17.22 9.28
N GLU A 67 -7.63 -18.19 9.62
CA GLU A 67 -6.35 -17.96 10.28
C GLU A 67 -5.20 -18.59 9.49
N THR A 68 -4.27 -17.77 9.00
CA THR A 68 -3.07 -18.26 8.33
C THR A 68 -2.04 -18.82 9.32
N ALA A 69 -1.43 -19.96 8.98
CA ALA A 69 -0.29 -20.53 9.67
C ALA A 69 0.97 -20.56 8.78
N SER A 70 2.12 -20.82 9.39
CA SER A 70 3.38 -21.00 8.67
C SER A 70 3.47 -22.38 8.02
N TYR A 71 3.86 -22.43 6.76
CA TYR A 71 4.09 -23.65 5.99
C TYR A 71 5.49 -23.65 5.38
N LYS A 72 5.99 -24.85 5.10
CA LYS A 72 7.23 -25.12 4.37
C LYS A 72 6.96 -26.08 3.23
N ILE A 73 7.62 -25.87 2.09
CA ILE A 73 7.63 -26.81 0.97
C ILE A 73 9.03 -26.89 0.35
N SER A 74 9.44 -28.06 -0.13
CA SER A 74 10.69 -28.21 -0.88
C SER A 74 10.58 -27.52 -2.24
N LYS A 75 11.68 -26.89 -2.70
CA LYS A 75 11.79 -26.32 -4.05
C LYS A 75 11.61 -27.37 -5.15
N ASP A 76 11.87 -28.64 -4.84
CA ASP A 76 11.70 -29.74 -5.78
C ASP A 76 10.23 -30.22 -5.84
N GLY A 77 9.35 -29.64 -5.02
CA GLY A 77 7.93 -29.97 -4.89
C GLY A 77 7.66 -30.94 -3.73
N GLY A 78 6.41 -31.41 -3.65
CA GLY A 78 5.92 -32.28 -2.58
C GLY A 78 4.70 -31.68 -1.90
N THR A 79 4.36 -32.20 -0.72
CA THR A 79 3.26 -31.68 0.10
C THR A 79 3.79 -30.56 0.98
N ALA A 80 3.05 -29.45 1.07
CA ALA A 80 3.36 -28.39 2.01
C ALA A 80 3.12 -28.86 3.46
N GLU A 81 4.09 -28.63 4.34
CA GLU A 81 4.05 -29.03 5.74
C GLU A 81 3.78 -27.81 6.62
N LYS A 82 2.78 -27.89 7.50
CA LYS A 82 2.54 -26.88 8.53
C LYS A 82 3.67 -26.95 9.56
N ILE A 83 4.24 -25.80 9.91
CA ILE A 83 5.39 -25.70 10.83
C ILE A 83 5.10 -24.72 11.97
N GLU A 84 5.68 -25.01 13.14
CA GLU A 84 5.75 -24.07 14.26
C GLU A 84 7.16 -23.48 14.40
N ASP A 85 8.19 -24.29 14.13
CA ASP A 85 9.59 -23.85 14.13
C ASP A 85 9.99 -23.29 12.76
N THR A 86 10.46 -22.04 12.76
CA THR A 86 10.94 -21.31 11.57
C THR A 86 12.46 -21.11 11.56
N SER A 87 13.21 -21.81 12.41
CA SER A 87 14.66 -21.67 12.62
C SER A 87 15.53 -21.93 11.36
N GLU A 88 15.03 -22.74 10.43
CA GLU A 88 15.61 -22.94 9.10
C GLU A 88 15.57 -21.68 8.21
N GLY A 89 14.59 -20.80 8.46
CA GLY A 89 14.45 -19.48 7.84
C GLY A 89 15.33 -18.42 8.51
N TRP A 90 15.22 -17.18 8.04
CA TRP A 90 15.94 -16.06 8.62
C TRP A 90 15.18 -15.48 9.83
N PRO A 91 15.86 -15.10 10.93
CA PRO A 91 15.21 -14.40 12.03
C PRO A 91 14.63 -13.07 11.56
N SER A 92 13.66 -12.50 12.29
CA SER A 92 13.08 -11.21 11.91
C SER A 92 14.07 -10.06 12.16
N GLY A 93 14.13 -9.08 11.25
CA GLY A 93 14.90 -7.84 11.47
C GLY A 93 16.42 -8.02 11.58
N TYR A 94 16.98 -9.01 10.90
CA TYR A 94 18.42 -9.32 10.91
C TYR A 94 19.22 -8.46 9.93
N GLU A 95 20.51 -8.31 10.21
CA GLU A 95 21.48 -7.63 9.35
C GLU A 95 22.70 -8.52 9.11
N PHE A 96 23.21 -8.57 7.87
CA PHE A 96 24.44 -9.26 7.53
C PHE A 96 25.66 -8.39 7.82
N ASN A 97 26.77 -9.00 8.24
CA ASN A 97 28.06 -8.33 8.15
C ASN A 97 28.48 -8.15 6.69
N LYS A 98 29.52 -7.33 6.45
CA LYS A 98 30.00 -7.01 5.09
C LYS A 98 30.37 -8.25 4.27
N ALA A 99 30.97 -9.25 4.91
CA ALA A 99 31.37 -10.50 4.26
C ALA A 99 30.21 -11.50 4.06
N LYS A 100 29.01 -11.21 4.58
CA LYS A 100 27.85 -12.12 4.61
C LYS A 100 28.18 -13.49 5.22
N THR A 101 29.05 -13.50 6.23
CA THR A 101 29.43 -14.69 7.00
C THR A 101 28.71 -14.76 8.34
N LYS A 102 28.19 -13.63 8.82
CA LYS A 102 27.48 -13.48 10.10
C LYS A 102 26.19 -12.71 9.91
N ILE A 103 25.25 -12.93 10.82
CA ILE A 103 24.10 -12.05 11.01
C ILE A 103 24.02 -11.58 12.45
N VAL A 104 23.44 -10.41 12.65
CA VAL A 104 23.06 -9.88 13.96
C VAL A 104 21.56 -9.61 13.95
N TYR A 105 20.88 -9.90 15.06
CA TYR A 105 19.43 -9.77 15.18
C TYR A 105 19.00 -9.63 16.64
N VAL A 106 17.73 -9.27 16.85
CA VAL A 106 17.12 -9.19 18.19
C VAL A 106 16.20 -10.36 18.42
N GLU A 107 16.35 -11.03 19.55
CA GLU A 107 15.47 -12.11 20.00
C GLU A 107 15.23 -11.99 21.50
N GLY A 108 13.97 -12.06 21.94
CA GLY A 108 13.64 -11.90 23.37
C GLY A 108 13.91 -10.51 23.96
N GLY A 109 14.38 -9.56 23.16
CA GLY A 109 14.83 -8.24 23.62
C GLY A 109 16.33 -8.05 23.47
N ASP A 110 17.11 -9.15 23.51
CA ASP A 110 18.56 -9.14 23.48
C ASP A 110 19.15 -9.25 22.08
N ILE A 111 20.44 -8.93 21.98
CA ILE A 111 21.20 -9.00 20.74
C ILE A 111 21.85 -10.37 20.62
N TYR A 112 21.66 -10.99 19.45
CA TYR A 112 22.29 -12.24 19.08
C TYR A 112 23.14 -12.05 17.83
N ILE A 113 24.29 -12.71 17.82
CA ILE A 113 25.10 -12.90 16.61
C ILE A 113 25.09 -14.37 16.24
N LYS A 114 24.99 -14.65 14.93
CA LYS A 114 25.04 -16.00 14.39
C LYS A 114 26.08 -16.13 13.29
N GLU A 115 26.96 -17.11 13.43
CA GLU A 115 27.90 -17.54 12.40
C GLU A 115 27.18 -18.44 11.40
N LEU A 116 27.21 -18.09 10.11
CA LEU A 116 26.41 -18.79 9.10
C LEU A 116 27.04 -20.12 8.67
N LYS A 117 28.37 -20.24 8.76
CA LYS A 117 29.09 -21.46 8.34
C LYS A 117 29.01 -22.57 9.37
N SER A 118 29.25 -22.25 10.66
CA SER A 118 29.18 -23.24 11.75
C SER A 118 27.75 -23.40 12.29
N GLY A 119 26.91 -22.37 12.17
CA GLY A 119 25.58 -22.33 12.76
C GLY A 119 25.56 -21.82 14.20
N ASP A 120 26.73 -21.51 14.78
CA ASP A 120 26.89 -21.07 16.16
C ASP A 120 26.12 -19.78 16.41
N VAL A 121 25.42 -19.74 17.54
CA VAL A 121 24.66 -18.57 17.99
C VAL A 121 25.23 -18.13 19.33
N SER A 122 25.58 -16.85 19.43
CA SER A 122 26.05 -16.24 20.67
C SER A 122 25.12 -15.09 21.05
N ARG A 123 24.63 -15.13 22.29
CA ARG A 123 23.91 -14.01 22.90
C ARG A 123 24.95 -12.98 23.34
N LEU A 124 24.84 -11.77 22.78
CA LEU A 124 25.79 -10.67 23.02
C LEU A 124 25.40 -9.80 24.22
N THR A 125 24.10 -9.66 24.48
CA THR A 125 23.60 -8.89 25.63
C THR A 125 22.68 -9.74 26.48
N ALA A 126 22.65 -9.46 27.78
CA ALA A 126 21.74 -10.10 28.72
C ALA A 126 21.30 -9.05 29.76
N THR A 127 20.55 -8.06 29.29
CA THR A 127 20.16 -6.90 30.10
C THR A 127 18.66 -6.92 30.40
N ASN A 128 18.24 -6.10 31.37
CA ASN A 128 16.81 -5.92 31.66
C ASN A 128 16.14 -4.99 30.66
N ASP A 129 16.92 -4.11 30.02
CA ASP A 129 16.43 -3.15 29.05
C ASP A 129 16.32 -3.83 27.68
N ARG A 130 15.39 -3.34 26.86
CA ARG A 130 15.21 -3.89 25.52
C ARG A 130 16.20 -3.26 24.55
N GLU A 131 17.07 -4.06 23.98
CA GLU A 131 17.94 -3.63 22.90
C GLU A 131 17.22 -3.66 21.54
N SER A 132 17.61 -2.75 20.65
CA SER A 132 17.01 -2.64 19.32
C SER A 132 17.98 -2.18 18.25
N GLY A 133 17.63 -2.45 16.99
CA GLY A 133 18.37 -2.00 15.81
C GLY A 133 19.85 -2.40 15.78
N PRO A 134 20.23 -3.65 16.07
CA PRO A 134 21.63 -4.04 16.04
C PRO A 134 22.16 -4.01 14.60
N ARG A 135 23.35 -3.44 14.42
CA ARG A 135 24.01 -3.30 13.11
C ARG A 135 25.48 -3.62 13.20
N PHE A 136 26.05 -4.15 12.12
CA PHE A 136 27.50 -4.31 12.03
C PHE A 136 28.13 -2.94 11.73
N HIS A 137 28.88 -2.41 12.69
CA HIS A 137 29.72 -1.25 12.48
C HIS A 137 31.09 -1.68 11.93
N GLN A 138 31.65 -2.73 12.53
CA GLN A 138 32.79 -3.50 12.04
C GLN A 138 32.49 -4.99 12.20
N ASP A 139 33.29 -5.89 11.64
CA ASP A 139 33.03 -7.34 11.73
C ASP A 139 32.96 -7.86 13.19
N ASN A 140 33.64 -7.18 14.12
CA ASN A 140 33.65 -7.48 15.55
C ASN A 140 33.02 -6.37 16.42
N VAL A 141 32.39 -5.35 15.83
CA VAL A 141 31.74 -4.26 16.60
C VAL A 141 30.30 -4.11 16.13
N ILE A 142 29.37 -4.32 17.06
CA ILE A 142 27.94 -4.20 16.83
C ILE A 142 27.43 -2.92 17.50
N SER A 143 26.79 -2.03 16.75
CA SER A 143 26.07 -0.89 17.32
C SER A 143 24.62 -1.26 17.60
N PHE A 144 24.02 -0.74 18.66
CA PHE A 144 22.63 -0.99 19.04
C PHE A 144 22.06 0.15 19.89
N VAL A 145 20.73 0.18 20.04
CA VAL A 145 20.03 1.23 20.78
C VAL A 145 19.41 0.67 22.06
N VAL A 146 19.62 1.39 23.17
CA VAL A 146 18.99 1.17 24.48
C VAL A 146 18.51 2.53 24.99
N GLU A 147 17.24 2.64 25.40
CA GLU A 147 16.64 3.88 25.94
C GLU A 147 17.02 5.16 25.17
N ASP A 148 16.82 5.15 23.85
CA ASP A 148 17.10 6.29 22.97
C ASP A 148 18.59 6.74 22.97
N ASN A 149 19.49 5.84 23.38
CA ASN A 149 20.93 6.03 23.34
C ASN A 149 21.63 4.92 22.54
N LEU A 150 22.71 5.29 21.86
CA LEU A 150 23.48 4.41 21.01
C LEU A 150 24.67 3.82 21.78
N PHE A 151 24.81 2.51 21.68
CA PHE A 151 25.88 1.72 22.28
C PHE A 151 26.60 0.93 21.20
N THR A 152 27.83 0.51 21.50
CA THR A 152 28.54 -0.52 20.75
C THR A 152 28.98 -1.65 21.66
N ILE A 153 28.97 -2.88 21.17
CA ILE A 153 29.62 -4.02 21.82
C ILE A 153 30.70 -4.58 20.89
N ASN A 154 31.91 -4.73 21.43
CA ASN A 154 32.97 -5.46 20.76
C ASN A 154 32.85 -6.95 21.07
N THR A 155 32.64 -7.78 20.04
CA THR A 155 32.31 -9.21 20.21
C THR A 155 33.48 -10.07 20.67
N GLU A 156 34.72 -9.56 20.61
CA GLU A 156 35.92 -10.31 21.04
C GLU A 156 36.27 -10.03 22.50
N SER A 157 36.17 -8.77 22.92
CA SER A 157 36.46 -8.35 24.30
C SER A 157 35.24 -8.38 25.21
N GLY A 158 34.03 -8.36 24.65
CA GLY A 158 32.78 -8.17 25.40
C GLY A 158 32.57 -6.74 25.91
N LEU A 159 33.46 -5.80 25.57
CA LEU A 159 33.36 -4.42 26.01
C LEU A 159 32.14 -3.74 25.38
N ILE A 160 31.26 -3.22 26.24
CA ILE A 160 30.15 -2.34 25.85
C ILE A 160 30.60 -0.89 26.06
N THR A 161 30.38 -0.05 25.06
CA THR A 161 30.70 1.38 25.10
C THR A 161 29.45 2.18 24.76
N GLN A 162 29.09 3.13 25.62
CA GLN A 162 28.04 4.10 25.35
C GLN A 162 28.59 5.23 24.49
N LEU A 163 27.97 5.46 23.32
CA LEU A 163 28.40 6.47 22.36
C LEU A 163 27.66 7.79 22.50
N THR A 164 26.44 7.78 23.04
CA THR A 164 25.62 8.98 23.21
C THR A 164 25.12 9.08 24.65
N ASN A 165 24.93 10.30 25.14
CA ASN A 165 24.27 10.58 26.42
C ASN A 165 23.11 11.57 26.19
N PHE A 166 22.10 11.11 25.47
CA PHE A 166 20.93 11.89 25.10
C PHE A 166 19.88 11.83 26.21
N ILE A 167 19.48 13.00 26.68
CA ILE A 167 18.32 13.18 27.56
C ILE A 167 17.15 13.59 26.67
N VAL A 168 16.25 12.65 26.41
CA VAL A 168 15.13 12.90 25.51
C VAL A 168 13.98 13.57 26.27
N SER A 169 13.92 14.89 26.22
CA SER A 169 12.81 15.65 26.77
C SER A 169 11.54 15.41 25.93
N SER A 170 10.43 15.05 26.59
CA SER A 170 9.10 14.78 26.02
C SER A 170 8.89 13.42 25.29
N ARG A 171 8.63 12.37 26.07
CA ARG A 171 7.52 11.44 25.76
C ARG A 171 6.22 11.96 26.39
N ASN A 172 5.96 13.26 26.30
CA ASN A 172 4.66 13.76 26.75
C ASN A 172 3.60 13.22 25.79
N ASP A 173 2.78 12.35 26.37
CA ASP A 173 1.65 11.60 25.85
C ASP A 173 0.50 12.52 25.35
N GLU A 174 0.81 13.66 24.74
CA GLU A 174 -0.18 14.61 24.20
C GLU A 174 -0.37 14.49 22.68
N GLY A 175 0.38 13.60 22.02
CA GLY A 175 0.17 13.22 20.61
C GLY A 175 -0.55 11.88 20.43
N SER A 176 -0.72 11.08 21.50
CA SER A 176 -1.64 9.95 21.45
C SER A 176 -3.05 10.51 21.64
N GLY A 177 -3.86 10.49 20.58
CA GLY A 177 -5.32 10.63 20.67
C GLY A 177 -5.98 9.50 21.47
N ARG A 178 -5.31 8.99 22.51
CA ARG A 178 -5.80 8.12 23.56
C ARG A 178 -5.88 8.91 24.86
N ARG A 179 -6.46 10.12 24.82
CA ARG A 179 -7.26 10.52 25.98
C ARG A 179 -8.41 9.54 26.06
N ASN A 180 -8.22 8.55 26.90
CA ASN A 180 -9.27 7.70 27.42
C ASN A 180 -10.19 8.65 28.21
N VAL A 181 -11.09 9.33 27.51
CA VAL A 181 -12.26 9.93 28.14
C VAL A 181 -13.14 8.75 28.51
N ASN A 182 -12.74 8.05 29.57
CA ASN A 182 -13.68 7.39 30.44
C ASN A 182 -14.61 8.50 30.89
N ASN A 183 -15.72 8.65 30.15
CA ASN A 183 -16.83 9.44 30.61
C ASN A 183 -17.13 8.94 32.01
N GLY A 184 -16.93 9.83 32.98
CA GLY A 184 -17.34 9.59 34.34
C GLY A 184 -18.84 9.39 34.33
N ASN A 185 -19.26 8.14 34.40
CA ASN A 185 -20.52 7.78 35.02
C ASN A 185 -20.33 6.41 35.65
N SER A 186 -20.26 6.41 36.97
CA SER A 186 -20.61 5.26 37.79
C SER A 186 -22.11 4.98 37.60
N GLY A 187 -22.47 4.48 36.42
CA GLY A 187 -23.79 3.97 36.10
C GLY A 187 -24.10 2.73 36.93
N ASN A 188 -25.39 2.39 36.99
CA ASN A 188 -25.86 1.21 37.68
C ASN A 188 -25.31 -0.05 36.96
N ARG A 189 -24.25 -0.66 37.51
CA ARG A 189 -23.58 -1.84 36.94
C ARG A 189 -24.54 -2.97 36.56
N ILE A 190 -25.69 -3.07 37.21
CA ILE A 190 -26.73 -4.05 36.86
C ILE A 190 -27.41 -3.68 35.54
N GLN A 191 -27.78 -2.42 35.35
CA GLN A 191 -28.37 -1.92 34.11
C GLN A 191 -27.39 -1.96 32.95
N ASP A 192 -26.12 -1.59 33.17
CA ASP A 192 -25.10 -1.62 32.13
C ASP A 192 -24.77 -3.06 31.68
N ASN A 193 -24.73 -4.02 32.62
CA ASN A 193 -24.59 -5.44 32.29
C ASN A 193 -25.84 -5.99 31.60
N TRP A 194 -27.04 -5.56 32.00
CA TRP A 194 -28.28 -5.95 31.34
C TRP A 194 -28.32 -5.43 29.90
N LEU A 195 -27.99 -4.16 29.65
CA LEU A 195 -27.88 -3.59 28.30
C LEU A 195 -26.88 -4.36 27.44
N ARG A 196 -25.73 -4.74 28.01
CA ARG A 196 -24.72 -5.54 27.31
C ARG A 196 -25.24 -6.92 26.91
N GLU A 197 -25.94 -7.62 27.79
CA GLU A 197 -26.52 -8.93 27.47
C GLU A 197 -27.73 -8.80 26.51
N ASP A 198 -28.53 -7.74 26.62
CA ASP A 198 -29.67 -7.46 25.74
C ASP A 198 -29.24 -7.14 24.30
N GLN A 199 -28.20 -6.33 24.11
CA GLN A 199 -27.61 -6.06 22.79
C GLN A 199 -27.10 -7.33 22.10
N LEU A 200 -26.59 -8.29 22.88
CA LEU A 200 -26.17 -9.59 22.35
C LEU A 200 -27.36 -10.43 21.89
N THR A 201 -28.60 -10.20 22.34
CA THR A 201 -29.74 -11.03 21.91
C THR A 201 -30.13 -10.82 20.45
N THR A 202 -29.87 -9.63 19.89
CA THR A 202 -30.33 -9.22 18.56
C THR A 202 -29.21 -9.09 17.52
N SER A 203 -27.93 -9.19 17.91
CA SER A 203 -26.78 -9.04 17.01
C SER A 203 -25.82 -10.23 17.09
N GLU A 204 -25.82 -11.08 16.06
CA GLU A 204 -24.84 -12.17 15.92
C GLU A 204 -23.40 -11.66 15.78
N ILE A 205 -23.20 -10.48 15.16
CA ILE A 205 -21.90 -9.84 15.01
C ILE A 205 -21.31 -9.45 16.37
N LEU A 206 -22.12 -8.89 17.27
CA LEU A 206 -21.67 -8.56 18.63
C LEU A 206 -21.31 -9.83 19.42
N LYS A 207 -22.03 -10.95 19.22
CA LYS A 207 -21.67 -12.24 19.81
C LYS A 207 -20.34 -12.76 19.28
N GLU A 208 -20.09 -12.69 17.98
CA GLU A 208 -18.83 -13.13 17.38
C GLU A 208 -17.64 -12.28 17.87
N ARG A 209 -17.79 -10.94 17.90
CA ARG A 209 -16.75 -10.03 18.39
C ARG A 209 -16.43 -10.22 19.88
N LYS A 210 -17.41 -10.59 20.72
CA LYS A 210 -17.20 -10.96 22.14
C LYS A 210 -16.30 -12.20 22.27
N ASN A 211 -16.42 -13.15 21.34
CA ASN A 211 -15.75 -14.45 21.39
C ASN A 211 -14.39 -14.49 20.65
N ARG A 212 -14.04 -13.45 19.88
CA ARG A 212 -12.71 -13.37 19.24
C ARG A 212 -11.61 -13.10 20.30
N PRO A 213 -10.52 -13.88 20.30
CA PRO A 213 -9.42 -13.66 21.24
C PRO A 213 -8.79 -12.29 20.99
N ARG A 214 -8.88 -11.40 21.99
CA ARG A 214 -8.18 -10.11 21.99
C ARG A 214 -6.67 -10.38 22.01
N ARG A 215 -5.96 -10.07 20.93
CA ARG A 215 -4.48 -9.98 20.95
C ARG A 215 -4.07 -8.84 21.87
N SER A 216 -3.68 -9.18 23.09
CA SER A 216 -3.14 -8.26 24.07
C SER A 216 -1.66 -8.01 23.78
N PHE A 217 -1.32 -6.80 23.34
CA PHE A 217 0.05 -6.30 23.45
C PHE A 217 0.24 -5.82 24.89
N ARG A 218 1.02 -6.57 25.66
CA ARG A 218 1.32 -6.27 27.07
C ARG A 218 2.64 -5.50 27.11
N GLY A 219 2.56 -4.17 27.21
CA GLY A 219 3.70 -3.34 27.58
C GLY A 219 3.95 -3.45 29.08
N PHE A 220 5.22 -3.60 29.47
CA PHE A 220 5.66 -3.49 30.86
C PHE A 220 6.67 -2.34 30.97
N GLY A 221 6.49 -1.52 32.01
CA GLY A 221 7.34 -0.39 32.35
C GLY A 221 8.65 -0.79 33.03
N GLY A 222 9.63 0.12 32.99
CA GLY A 222 11.01 -0.09 33.40
C GLY A 222 11.35 0.24 34.86
N PHE A 223 12.65 0.11 35.16
CA PHE A 223 13.53 0.92 36.02
C PHE A 223 14.78 0.11 36.42
N GLY A 224 15.98 0.72 36.31
CA GLY A 224 17.16 0.32 37.10
C GLY A 224 18.48 0.34 36.33
N GLY A 225 19.17 1.49 36.32
CA GLY A 225 20.41 1.73 35.58
C GLY A 225 21.66 1.03 36.09
N PHE A 226 22.67 1.02 35.22
CA PHE A 226 24.05 0.63 35.51
C PHE A 226 24.96 1.87 35.47
N GLY A 227 25.70 2.11 36.55
CA GLY A 227 26.90 2.98 36.55
C GLY A 227 28.16 2.13 36.41
N ASP A 228 29.22 2.64 35.77
CA ASP A 228 30.18 3.57 36.38
C ASP A 228 31.16 4.13 35.30
N ASN A 229 31.17 5.46 35.20
CA ASN A 229 32.14 6.42 34.63
C ASN A 229 33.00 6.11 33.38
N ASP A 230 32.59 6.70 32.26
CA ASP A 230 33.39 7.68 31.49
C ASP A 230 32.41 8.80 31.08
N ASN A 231 32.34 9.89 31.85
CA ASN A 231 31.20 10.83 31.78
C ASN A 231 31.24 11.68 30.50
N ARG A 232 30.43 11.30 29.51
CA ARG A 232 30.02 12.16 28.40
C ARG A 232 29.07 13.24 28.91
N ASP A 233 29.19 14.45 28.38
CA ASP A 233 28.25 15.52 28.67
C ASP A 233 26.85 15.14 28.19
N ALA A 234 25.84 15.38 29.04
CA ALA A 234 24.46 15.11 28.68
C ALA A 234 23.99 16.12 27.62
N VAL A 235 23.38 15.61 26.55
CA VAL A 235 22.80 16.44 25.49
C VAL A 235 21.27 16.31 25.54
N GLU A 236 20.59 17.40 25.81
CA GLU A 236 19.13 17.45 25.79
C GLU A 236 18.63 17.52 24.34
N LEU A 237 17.85 16.52 23.91
CA LEU A 237 17.28 16.46 22.56
C LEU A 237 15.78 16.16 22.63
N PRO A 238 14.93 16.79 21.79
CA PRO A 238 13.53 16.44 21.73
C PRO A 238 13.27 15.29 20.75
N ASN A 239 12.40 14.34 21.11
CA ASN A 239 11.75 13.36 20.22
C ASN A 239 12.60 12.82 19.05
N ILE A 240 13.77 12.27 19.38
CA ILE A 240 14.72 11.72 18.41
C ILE A 240 14.27 10.37 17.85
N ARG A 241 14.63 10.09 16.60
CA ARG A 241 14.36 8.82 15.92
C ARG A 241 15.49 8.46 14.96
N GLY A 242 15.64 7.16 14.70
CA GLY A 242 16.47 6.67 13.59
C GLY A 242 17.96 6.96 13.72
N MET A 243 18.52 6.85 14.92
CA MET A 243 19.96 7.03 15.17
C MET A 243 20.79 6.05 14.33
N GLN A 244 21.87 6.55 13.74
CA GLN A 244 22.80 5.77 12.94
C GLN A 244 24.24 6.27 13.14
N LEU A 245 25.13 5.34 13.45
CA LEU A 245 26.57 5.60 13.56
C LEU A 245 27.21 5.72 12.17
N SER A 246 28.08 6.71 11.98
CA SER A 246 28.96 6.77 10.82
C SER A 246 29.92 5.59 10.81
N PRO A 247 30.37 5.07 9.65
CA PRO A 247 31.27 3.90 9.58
C PRO A 247 32.63 4.06 10.26
N ASP A 248 33.07 5.30 10.51
CA ASP A 248 34.31 5.59 11.25
C ASP A 248 34.07 5.84 12.76
N GLY A 249 32.82 5.76 13.22
CA GLY A 249 32.43 5.88 14.63
C GLY A 249 32.44 7.31 15.17
N LYS A 250 32.71 8.32 14.32
CA LYS A 250 32.88 9.71 14.76
C LYS A 250 31.58 10.50 14.88
N PHE A 251 30.55 10.10 14.13
CA PHE A 251 29.30 10.86 14.04
C PHE A 251 28.09 9.95 14.27
N VAL A 252 27.07 10.48 14.95
CA VAL A 252 25.75 9.86 15.02
C VAL A 252 24.76 10.77 14.33
N SER A 253 24.16 10.31 13.23
CA SER A 253 23.05 11.00 12.58
C SER A 253 21.73 10.53 13.17
N PHE A 254 20.80 11.45 13.38
CA PHE A 254 19.45 11.16 13.88
C PHE A 254 18.44 12.15 13.30
N SER A 255 17.16 11.82 13.40
CA SER A 255 16.06 12.72 13.06
C SER A 255 15.38 13.22 14.32
N VAL A 256 14.97 14.49 14.33
CA VAL A 256 14.15 15.10 15.38
C VAL A 256 12.79 15.40 14.80
N TYR A 257 11.74 14.82 15.38
CA TYR A 257 10.38 15.12 14.96
C TYR A 257 9.79 16.26 15.78
N HIS A 258 9.41 17.34 15.10
CA HIS A 258 8.69 18.45 15.67
C HIS A 258 7.20 18.25 15.46
N ALA A 259 6.46 18.12 16.55
CA ALA A 259 5.01 18.15 16.50
C ALA A 259 4.52 19.56 16.07
N PRO A 260 3.38 19.67 15.38
CA PRO A 260 2.81 20.97 15.03
C PRO A 260 2.40 21.74 16.30
N GLU A 261 2.68 23.04 16.36
CA GLU A 261 2.30 23.93 17.47
C GLU A 261 0.78 24.02 17.60
N ASN A 262 0.08 24.21 16.48
CA ASN A 262 -1.38 24.20 16.40
C ASN A 262 -1.85 22.99 15.59
N GLY A 263 -1.62 21.81 16.16
CA GLY A 263 -1.96 20.54 15.53
C GLY A 263 -3.41 20.47 15.04
N ALA A 264 -3.57 19.83 13.88
CA ALA A 264 -4.88 19.65 13.27
C ALA A 264 -5.85 18.92 14.22
N LYS A 265 -7.07 19.48 14.38
CA LYS A 265 -8.10 18.87 15.24
C LYS A 265 -8.45 17.47 14.76
N ALA A 266 -8.31 16.48 15.66
CA ALA A 266 -8.78 15.12 15.41
C ALA A 266 -10.31 15.10 15.26
N THR A 267 -10.80 14.27 14.36
CA THR A 267 -12.24 14.06 14.18
C THR A 267 -12.71 12.90 15.05
N ILE A 268 -14.02 12.87 15.28
CA ILE A 268 -14.70 11.76 15.96
C ILE A 268 -15.74 11.16 15.02
N VAL A 269 -15.91 9.84 15.12
CA VAL A 269 -16.97 9.09 14.44
C VAL A 269 -17.79 8.40 15.53
N PRO A 270 -19.09 8.75 15.67
CA PRO A 270 -19.94 8.09 16.65
C PRO A 270 -20.17 6.61 16.27
N ASN A 271 -20.04 5.73 17.26
CA ASN A 271 -20.38 4.33 17.17
C ASN A 271 -21.72 4.08 17.87
N TYR A 272 -22.74 3.75 17.09
CA TYR A 272 -24.10 3.56 17.55
C TYR A 272 -24.41 2.13 17.99
N VAL A 273 -23.64 1.14 17.52
CA VAL A 273 -23.87 -0.29 17.81
C VAL A 273 -22.71 -0.79 18.67
N THR A 274 -22.89 -0.70 19.98
CA THR A 274 -21.88 -1.08 20.97
C THR A 274 -22.38 -2.16 21.89
N ASP A 275 -21.45 -2.93 22.45
CA ASP A 275 -21.76 -3.90 23.51
C ASP A 275 -22.20 -3.23 24.82
N SER A 276 -22.05 -1.91 24.96
CA SER A 276 -22.47 -1.19 26.16
C SER A 276 -23.92 -0.71 26.10
N GLY A 277 -24.54 -0.69 24.91
CA GLY A 277 -25.83 -0.04 24.68
C GLY A 277 -25.78 1.50 24.63
N TYR A 278 -24.62 2.12 24.90
CA TYR A 278 -24.40 3.56 24.75
C TYR A 278 -23.64 3.87 23.45
N THR A 279 -23.91 5.04 22.86
CA THR A 279 -23.07 5.57 21.79
C THR A 279 -21.68 5.90 22.33
N THR A 280 -20.64 5.50 21.60
CA THR A 280 -19.24 5.79 21.96
C THR A 280 -18.52 6.49 20.81
N ASP A 281 -17.46 7.24 21.11
CA ASP A 281 -16.68 7.93 20.08
C ASP A 281 -15.51 7.07 19.59
N ILE A 282 -15.33 7.02 18.27
CA ILE A 282 -14.13 6.48 17.61
C ILE A 282 -13.29 7.67 17.13
N ASN A 283 -12.06 7.79 17.63
CA ASN A 283 -11.13 8.82 17.15
C ASN A 283 -10.65 8.51 15.73
N ALA A 284 -10.62 9.55 14.88
CA ALA A 284 -10.18 9.46 13.50
C ALA A 284 -9.22 10.62 13.13
N ARG A 285 -8.69 10.56 11.91
CA ARG A 285 -7.65 11.48 11.42
C ARG A 285 -8.19 12.89 11.24
N SER A 286 -7.32 13.87 11.38
CA SER A 286 -7.64 15.27 11.11
C SER A 286 -7.94 15.52 9.62
N LYS A 287 -8.70 16.59 9.37
CA LYS A 287 -9.01 17.07 8.02
C LYS A 287 -7.81 17.77 7.38
N VAL A 288 -7.81 17.84 6.06
CA VAL A 288 -6.81 18.54 5.26
C VAL A 288 -6.72 20.03 5.61
N GLY A 289 -5.48 20.50 5.79
CA GLY A 289 -5.15 21.91 5.92
C GLY A 289 -4.71 22.32 7.33
N GLY A 290 -4.80 21.41 8.31
CA GLY A 290 -4.17 21.66 9.61
C GLY A 290 -2.64 21.51 9.56
N GLU A 291 -1.95 22.16 10.50
CA GLU A 291 -0.49 22.10 10.58
C GLU A 291 0.01 20.67 10.75
N GLN A 292 1.02 20.30 9.96
CA GLN A 292 1.71 19.03 10.05
C GLN A 292 3.00 19.19 10.86
N GLY A 293 3.43 18.10 11.48
CA GLY A 293 4.78 18.00 12.04
C GLY A 293 5.82 17.76 10.95
N TYR A 294 7.06 18.13 11.23
CA TYR A 294 8.19 18.01 10.30
C TYR A 294 9.38 17.38 11.01
N SER A 295 10.35 16.87 10.24
CA SER A 295 11.57 16.27 10.79
C SER A 295 12.83 17.01 10.37
N GLU A 296 13.69 17.32 11.33
CA GLU A 296 15.04 17.84 11.09
C GLU A 296 16.09 16.73 11.28
N ILE A 297 17.24 16.85 10.62
CA ILE A 297 18.36 15.92 10.85
C ILE A 297 19.37 16.59 11.77
N GLY A 298 19.68 15.92 12.87
CA GLY A 298 20.78 16.26 13.76
C GLY A 298 21.99 15.36 13.48
N ILE A 299 23.17 15.95 13.62
CA ILE A 299 24.45 15.26 13.61
C ILE A 299 25.13 15.50 14.96
N TYR A 300 25.47 14.43 15.65
CA TYR A 300 26.22 14.44 16.89
C TYR A 300 27.67 14.01 16.65
N SER A 301 28.64 14.79 17.14
CA SER A 301 30.05 14.43 17.16
C SER A 301 30.37 13.64 18.43
N VAL A 302 30.81 12.39 18.27
CA VAL A 302 31.14 11.48 19.37
C VAL A 302 32.39 11.94 20.13
N SER A 303 33.38 12.56 19.48
CA SER A 303 34.58 13.03 20.17
C SER A 303 34.39 14.39 20.83
N GLY A 304 33.48 15.22 20.31
CA GLY A 304 33.28 16.60 20.76
C GLY A 304 32.04 16.80 21.62
N ASP A 305 31.28 15.73 21.92
CA ASP A 305 30.00 15.77 22.65
C ASP A 305 29.08 16.94 22.24
N SER A 306 28.99 17.19 20.93
CA SER A 306 28.28 18.35 20.38
C SER A 306 27.33 17.95 19.26
N VAL A 307 26.22 18.69 19.16
CA VAL A 307 25.17 18.49 18.15
C VAL A 307 25.03 19.73 17.29
N TYR A 308 24.80 19.53 16.00
CA TYR A 308 24.26 20.55 15.12
C TYR A 308 23.14 19.98 14.23
N TYR A 309 22.30 20.87 13.69
CA TYR A 309 21.21 20.51 12.77
C TYR A 309 21.56 20.93 11.35
N LEU A 310 21.12 20.14 10.37
CA LEU A 310 21.34 20.46 8.96
C LEU A 310 20.53 21.70 8.55
N ASP A 311 21.22 22.71 8.00
CA ASP A 311 20.57 23.94 7.54
C ASP A 311 19.86 23.72 6.20
N LYS A 312 18.53 23.70 6.24
CA LYS A 312 17.67 23.58 5.05
C LYS A 312 17.78 24.74 4.07
N MET A 313 18.33 25.89 4.48
CA MET A 313 18.55 27.02 3.56
C MET A 313 19.56 26.70 2.45
N GLN A 314 20.36 25.66 2.63
CA GLN A 314 21.27 25.15 1.61
C GLN A 314 20.54 24.38 0.48
N LEU A 315 19.24 24.09 0.61
CA LEU A 315 18.47 23.38 -0.40
C LEU A 315 18.13 24.32 -1.57
N PRO A 316 18.52 24.02 -2.82
CA PRO A 316 18.23 24.88 -3.95
C PRO A 316 16.72 25.05 -4.17
N GLY A 317 16.27 26.31 -4.31
CA GLY A 317 14.88 26.67 -4.57
C GLY A 317 13.91 26.36 -3.42
N ILE A 318 14.43 26.33 -2.19
CA ILE A 318 13.62 26.14 -0.98
C ILE A 318 12.53 27.21 -0.80
N THR A 319 12.71 28.40 -1.38
CA THR A 319 11.76 29.51 -1.37
C THR A 319 10.90 29.62 -2.63
N ASP A 320 11.12 28.77 -3.64
CA ASP A 320 10.38 28.86 -4.89
C ASP A 320 8.88 28.64 -4.63
N LEU A 321 8.04 29.54 -5.16
CA LEU A 321 6.59 29.38 -5.07
C LEU A 321 6.08 28.28 -6.02
N PRO A 322 5.03 27.53 -5.64
CA PRO A 322 4.31 26.64 -6.55
C PRO A 322 3.57 27.41 -7.66
N ASP A 323 3.44 26.83 -8.85
CA ASP A 323 2.81 27.50 -9.99
C ASP A 323 1.33 27.87 -9.77
N TYR A 324 0.60 27.11 -8.97
CA TYR A 324 -0.82 27.36 -8.70
C TYR A 324 -1.09 28.72 -8.03
N THR A 325 -0.07 29.32 -7.41
CA THR A 325 -0.16 30.65 -6.78
C THR A 325 -0.52 31.74 -7.80
N LYS A 326 -0.19 31.56 -9.08
CA LYS A 326 -0.52 32.46 -10.20
C LYS A 326 -2.02 32.61 -10.43
N ASP A 327 -2.83 31.63 -10.01
CA ASP A 327 -4.30 31.68 -10.12
C ASP A 327 -4.94 32.56 -9.03
N TYR A 328 -4.14 33.08 -8.08
CA TYR A 328 -4.58 33.92 -6.98
C TYR A 328 -3.84 35.28 -7.00
N PRO A 329 -4.02 36.11 -8.04
CA PRO A 329 -3.29 37.37 -8.19
C PRO A 329 -3.57 38.38 -7.06
N ASP A 330 -4.73 38.27 -6.40
CA ASP A 330 -5.13 39.15 -5.29
C ASP A 330 -4.58 38.72 -3.92
N LYS A 331 -3.92 37.54 -3.84
CA LYS A 331 -3.31 37.03 -2.60
C LYS A 331 -1.82 37.34 -2.61
N ALA A 332 -1.35 37.99 -1.55
CA ALA A 332 0.09 38.20 -1.35
C ALA A 332 0.77 36.90 -0.91
N TRP A 333 1.58 36.32 -1.79
CA TRP A 333 2.40 35.14 -1.50
C TRP A 333 3.79 35.58 -1.02
N LYS A 334 4.35 34.88 -0.03
CA LYS A 334 5.69 35.14 0.49
C LYS A 334 6.64 34.03 0.08
N GLU A 335 7.82 34.40 -0.39
CA GLU A 335 8.93 33.49 -0.68
C GLU A 335 9.64 33.12 0.62
N GLU A 336 8.98 32.32 1.45
CA GLU A 336 9.56 31.79 2.70
C GLU A 336 10.14 30.38 2.47
N PRO A 337 11.17 29.97 3.22
CA PRO A 337 11.71 28.63 3.12
C PRO A 337 10.64 27.59 3.45
N ARG A 338 10.36 26.70 2.49
CA ARG A 338 9.38 25.63 2.67
C ARG A 338 9.74 24.73 3.86
N LYS A 339 8.71 24.16 4.49
CA LYS A 339 8.91 23.07 5.44
C LYS A 339 9.33 21.82 4.67
N VAL A 340 10.31 21.12 5.21
CA VAL A 340 10.88 19.91 4.63
C VAL A 340 11.01 18.86 5.71
N SER A 341 10.90 17.61 5.29
CA SER A 341 11.23 16.45 6.10
C SER A 341 12.37 15.69 5.44
N ALA A 342 13.27 15.16 6.25
CA ALA A 342 14.47 14.48 5.77
C ALA A 342 14.47 12.99 6.15
N SER A 343 15.08 12.18 5.30
CA SER A 343 15.37 10.77 5.60
C SER A 343 16.56 10.65 6.56
N THR A 344 16.75 9.46 7.14
CA THR A 344 18.01 9.12 7.80
C THR A 344 19.22 9.28 6.85
N THR A 345 20.39 9.52 7.41
CA THR A 345 21.63 9.69 6.63
C THR A 345 22.14 8.34 6.12
N LEU A 346 22.42 8.26 4.82
CA LEU A 346 23.03 7.10 4.19
C LEU A 346 24.55 7.31 4.08
N TRP A 347 25.33 6.36 4.62
CA TRP A 347 26.78 6.38 4.59
C TRP A 347 27.36 5.38 3.58
N SER A 348 28.42 5.74 2.87
CA SER A 348 29.22 4.79 2.09
C SER A 348 29.94 3.83 3.03
N ALA A 349 30.17 2.57 2.65
CA ALA A 349 30.70 1.58 3.60
C ALA A 349 32.15 1.84 4.04
N ASP A 350 32.87 2.73 3.35
CA ASP A 350 34.19 3.24 3.74
C ASP A 350 34.14 4.52 4.58
N GLY A 351 32.94 5.04 4.87
CA GLY A 351 32.72 6.27 5.65
C GLY A 351 33.05 7.57 4.93
N LYS A 352 33.48 7.52 3.66
CA LYS A 352 33.95 8.70 2.92
C LYS A 352 32.83 9.64 2.48
N TYR A 353 31.63 9.13 2.26
CA TYR A 353 30.49 9.90 1.77
C TYR A 353 29.26 9.69 2.66
N ALA A 354 28.54 10.77 2.92
CA ALA A 354 27.23 10.78 3.54
C ALA A 354 26.23 11.44 2.59
N VAL A 355 25.01 10.90 2.52
CA VAL A 355 23.92 11.39 1.67
C VAL A 355 22.64 11.48 2.48
N VAL A 356 21.90 12.57 2.29
CA VAL A 356 20.61 12.83 2.94
C VAL A 356 19.59 13.18 1.86
N GLN A 357 18.39 12.61 1.99
CA GLN A 357 17.25 12.99 1.15
C GLN A 357 16.33 13.92 1.93
N PHE A 358 15.84 14.96 1.26
CA PHE A 358 14.79 15.85 1.76
C PHE A 358 13.57 15.78 0.83
N GLY A 359 12.38 15.87 1.39
CA GLY A 359 11.13 16.11 0.67
C GLY A 359 10.42 17.31 1.25
N SER A 360 9.84 18.15 0.40
CA SER A 360 9.02 19.28 0.87
C SER A 360 7.66 18.78 1.38
N ASP A 361 7.11 19.45 2.39
CA ASP A 361 5.82 19.06 2.98
C ASP A 361 4.65 19.21 1.99
N ASP A 362 4.79 20.11 1.00
CA ASP A 362 3.86 20.28 -0.12
C ASP A 362 4.06 19.23 -1.25
N ASN A 363 5.04 18.33 -1.08
CA ASN A 363 5.44 17.25 -2.00
C ASN A 363 5.80 17.71 -3.42
N LYS A 364 6.15 19.00 -3.61
CA LYS A 364 6.58 19.55 -4.91
C LYS A 364 8.04 19.30 -5.22
N ASP A 365 8.87 19.17 -4.20
CA ASP A 365 10.30 19.06 -4.34
C ASP A 365 10.87 17.89 -3.53
N ARG A 366 11.85 17.22 -4.13
CA ARG A 366 12.70 16.23 -3.48
C ARG A 366 14.14 16.59 -3.77
N TRP A 367 14.97 16.59 -2.74
CA TRP A 367 16.41 16.83 -2.85
C TRP A 367 17.18 15.60 -2.39
N ILE A 368 18.23 15.26 -3.11
CA ILE A 368 19.26 14.32 -2.69
C ILE A 368 20.53 15.14 -2.54
N MET A 369 21.09 15.18 -1.33
CA MET A 369 22.20 16.03 -0.96
C MET A 369 23.34 15.20 -0.40
N ARG A 370 24.57 15.49 -0.79
CA ARG A 370 25.77 15.00 -0.11
C ARG A 370 26.01 15.85 1.14
N LEU A 371 26.19 15.20 2.28
CA LEU A 371 26.52 15.82 3.56
C LEU A 371 28.03 15.74 3.82
N ILE A 372 28.62 16.86 4.26
CA ILE A 372 29.93 16.90 4.93
C ILE A 372 29.69 16.98 6.44
N PRO A 373 29.86 15.87 7.19
CA PRO A 373 29.44 15.79 8.58
C PRO A 373 30.28 16.65 9.54
N GLU A 374 31.48 17.06 9.15
CA GLU A 374 32.33 17.95 9.96
C GLU A 374 31.80 19.39 10.00
N THR A 375 31.15 19.84 8.92
CA THR A 375 30.74 21.25 8.74
C THR A 375 29.23 21.44 8.61
N GLY A 376 28.48 20.38 8.32
CA GLY A 376 27.06 20.45 7.97
C GLY A 376 26.80 20.96 6.56
N GLU A 377 27.83 21.07 5.71
CA GLU A 377 27.69 21.52 4.32
C GLU A 377 26.90 20.49 3.49
N LEU A 378 25.93 20.99 2.72
CA LEU A 378 25.09 20.21 1.82
C LEU A 378 25.39 20.55 0.36
N MET A 379 25.86 19.56 -0.39
CA MET A 379 26.09 19.68 -1.84
C MET A 379 24.99 18.95 -2.61
N THR A 380 24.39 19.60 -3.61
CA THR A 380 23.31 19.01 -4.41
C THR A 380 23.80 17.86 -5.28
N ILE A 381 23.17 16.70 -5.15
CA ILE A 381 23.31 15.57 -6.09
C ILE A 381 22.18 15.61 -7.11
N ASP A 382 20.95 15.75 -6.63
CA ASP A 382 19.75 15.81 -7.47
C ASP A 382 18.67 16.66 -6.80
N ARG A 383 17.92 17.40 -7.61
CA ARG A 383 16.67 18.07 -7.22
C ARG A 383 15.61 17.68 -8.23
N GLN A 384 14.55 17.06 -7.75
CA GLN A 384 13.35 16.78 -8.51
C GLN A 384 12.28 17.77 -8.11
N ARG A 385 11.64 18.36 -9.11
CA ARG A 385 10.50 19.27 -8.94
C ARG A 385 9.34 18.80 -9.82
N ASP A 386 8.14 18.79 -9.25
CA ASP A 386 6.88 18.52 -9.93
C ASP A 386 5.82 19.49 -9.41
N GLU A 387 5.19 20.25 -10.32
CA GLU A 387 4.15 21.22 -9.94
C GLU A 387 2.89 20.55 -9.38
N ALA A 388 2.65 19.29 -9.75
CA ALA A 388 1.60 18.47 -9.18
C ALA A 388 2.06 17.81 -7.89
N TRP A 389 2.83 16.71 -7.93
CA TRP A 389 3.49 16.16 -6.74
C TRP A 389 4.43 14.99 -7.10
N ILE A 390 5.42 14.79 -6.24
CA ILE A 390 6.41 13.71 -6.32
C ILE A 390 5.94 12.51 -5.49
N SER A 391 5.70 11.36 -6.12
CA SER A 391 5.31 10.13 -5.41
C SER A 391 5.40 8.83 -6.21
N GLY A 392 6.20 8.77 -7.28
CA GLY A 392 6.29 7.55 -8.10
C GLY A 392 6.88 6.34 -7.37
N PRO A 393 6.84 5.16 -8.02
CA PRO A 393 7.47 3.96 -7.49
C PRO A 393 8.93 4.19 -7.12
N GLY A 394 9.32 3.84 -5.88
CA GLY A 394 10.70 3.97 -5.41
C GLY A 394 11.21 5.38 -5.19
N ILE A 395 10.37 6.42 -5.25
CA ILE A 395 10.81 7.81 -4.97
C ILE A 395 10.81 8.12 -3.46
N GLY A 396 9.89 7.52 -2.71
CA GLY A 396 9.65 7.84 -1.30
C GLY A 396 8.72 9.05 -1.13
N GLY A 397 8.51 9.47 0.11
CA GLY A 397 7.70 10.64 0.48
C GLY A 397 8.22 11.27 1.78
N GLY A 398 7.53 12.25 2.35
CA GLY A 398 7.98 12.98 3.56
C GLY A 398 8.36 12.11 4.78
N PHE A 399 7.90 10.86 4.84
CA PHE A 399 8.18 9.91 5.92
C PHE A 399 8.91 8.62 5.49
N GLY A 400 9.43 8.54 4.25
CA GLY A 400 10.09 7.33 3.74
C GLY A 400 11.19 7.61 2.72
N GLY A 401 12.36 6.97 2.89
CA GLY A 401 13.60 7.29 2.16
C GLY A 401 13.64 6.98 0.66
N GLY A 402 12.60 6.36 0.08
CA GLY A 402 12.65 5.95 -1.33
C GLY A 402 13.77 4.94 -1.62
N THR A 403 14.01 4.65 -2.89
CA THR A 403 15.03 3.72 -3.34
C THR A 403 16.30 4.48 -3.71
N PHE A 404 17.30 4.41 -2.83
CA PHE A 404 18.65 4.90 -3.06
C PHE A 404 19.67 4.12 -2.21
N GLY A 405 20.93 4.11 -2.61
CA GLY A 405 21.98 3.35 -1.94
C GLY A 405 23.35 3.54 -2.60
N PHE A 406 24.41 2.99 -2.02
CA PHE A 406 25.74 2.98 -2.64
C PHE A 406 25.98 1.70 -3.43
N LEU A 407 26.66 1.82 -4.57
CA LEU A 407 27.25 0.68 -5.27
C LEU A 407 28.46 0.15 -4.49
N PRO A 408 28.93 -1.09 -4.79
CA PRO A 408 30.07 -1.70 -4.09
C PRO A 408 31.39 -0.92 -4.16
N ASP A 409 31.49 0.07 -5.06
CA ASP A 409 32.66 0.94 -5.20
C ASP A 409 32.74 2.06 -4.13
N ASN A 410 31.73 2.17 -3.25
CA ASN A 410 31.60 3.17 -2.18
C ASN A 410 31.60 4.64 -2.61
N LYS A 411 31.52 4.93 -3.92
CA LYS A 411 31.55 6.30 -4.43
C LYS A 411 30.40 6.62 -5.38
N THR A 412 29.76 5.59 -5.92
CA THR A 412 28.63 5.75 -6.82
C THR A 412 27.33 5.53 -6.05
N LEU A 413 26.51 6.57 -5.98
CA LEU A 413 25.15 6.50 -5.46
C LEU A 413 24.20 6.01 -6.56
N TYR A 414 23.30 5.09 -6.27
CA TYR A 414 22.14 4.80 -7.11
C TYR A 414 20.87 5.37 -6.49
N PHE A 415 19.89 5.75 -7.31
CA PHE A 415 18.58 6.22 -6.87
C PHE A 415 17.52 6.08 -7.96
N GLN A 416 16.23 6.07 -7.59
CA GLN A 416 15.14 6.21 -8.55
C GLN A 416 14.71 7.67 -8.73
N SER A 417 14.33 8.02 -9.96
CA SER A 417 13.79 9.35 -10.32
C SER A 417 12.72 9.26 -11.40
N GLU A 418 11.70 10.11 -11.29
CA GLU A 418 10.64 10.32 -12.29
C GLU A 418 10.96 11.43 -13.31
N LYS A 419 12.20 11.93 -13.36
CA LYS A 419 12.61 13.06 -14.23
C LYS A 419 12.26 12.87 -15.71
N SER A 420 12.20 11.61 -16.17
CA SER A 420 11.85 11.26 -17.54
C SER A 420 10.35 11.17 -17.84
N GLY A 421 9.48 11.41 -16.84
CA GLY A 421 8.05 11.11 -16.88
C GLY A 421 7.70 9.70 -16.36
N TYR A 422 8.69 8.82 -16.22
CA TYR A 422 8.56 7.49 -15.62
C TYR A 422 9.63 7.26 -14.55
N SER A 423 9.32 6.46 -13.53
CA SER A 423 10.29 6.09 -12.49
C SER A 423 11.33 5.12 -13.04
N HIS A 424 12.57 5.60 -13.15
CA HIS A 424 13.72 4.86 -13.67
C HIS A 424 14.90 4.90 -12.69
N LEU A 425 15.86 3.98 -12.89
CA LEU A 425 17.06 3.86 -12.10
C LEU A 425 18.18 4.76 -12.65
N TYR A 426 18.83 5.50 -11.76
CA TYR A 426 19.94 6.41 -12.04
C TYR A 426 21.12 6.10 -11.12
N THR A 427 22.31 6.52 -11.54
CA THR A 427 23.52 6.54 -10.72
C THR A 427 24.21 7.89 -10.76
N HIS A 428 24.88 8.27 -9.69
CA HIS A 428 25.70 9.47 -9.56
C HIS A 428 27.04 9.14 -8.91
N ASP A 429 28.15 9.34 -9.63
CA ASP A 429 29.50 9.17 -9.07
C ASP A 429 29.91 10.45 -8.31
N LEU A 430 30.02 10.36 -6.97
CA LEU A 430 30.31 11.49 -6.08
C LEU A 430 31.74 12.01 -6.18
N SER A 431 32.64 11.27 -6.84
CA SER A 431 34.02 11.70 -7.07
C SER A 431 34.17 12.55 -8.34
N THR A 432 33.28 12.34 -9.31
CA THR A 432 33.30 13.06 -10.60
C THR A 432 32.13 14.01 -10.79
N GLY A 433 31.05 13.86 -10.01
CA GLY A 433 29.78 14.58 -10.19
C GLY A 433 28.94 14.08 -11.37
N THR A 434 29.28 12.92 -11.96
CA THR A 434 28.62 12.43 -13.19
C THR A 434 27.36 11.63 -12.86
N THR A 435 26.21 12.06 -13.41
CA THR A 435 24.94 11.32 -13.36
C THR A 435 24.70 10.52 -14.64
N LYS A 436 24.23 9.26 -14.51
CA LYS A 436 23.84 8.38 -15.62
C LYS A 436 22.47 7.77 -15.36
N GLN A 437 21.59 7.80 -16.35
CA GLN A 437 20.34 7.04 -16.35
C GLN A 437 20.62 5.60 -16.82
N LEU A 438 20.25 4.61 -16.01
CA LEU A 438 20.49 3.18 -16.31
C LEU A 438 19.33 2.52 -17.05
N THR A 439 18.10 2.91 -16.76
CA THR A 439 16.88 2.41 -17.42
C THR A 439 16.09 3.56 -18.04
N SER A 440 15.43 3.30 -19.17
CA SER A 440 14.62 4.31 -19.88
C SER A 440 13.53 3.65 -20.73
N GLY A 441 12.48 4.41 -21.04
CA GLY A 441 11.31 3.98 -21.82
C GLY A 441 9.99 4.33 -21.14
N ASN A 442 8.87 4.04 -21.81
CA ASN A 442 7.52 4.31 -21.32
C ASN A 442 7.01 3.18 -20.42
N TYR A 443 7.76 2.90 -19.36
CA TYR A 443 7.46 1.91 -18.34
C TYR A 443 8.14 2.32 -17.02
N GLU A 444 7.68 1.75 -15.92
CA GLU A 444 8.20 2.01 -14.58
C GLU A 444 9.05 0.83 -14.08
N VAL A 445 10.09 1.16 -13.32
CA VAL A 445 10.93 0.20 -12.58
C VAL A 445 10.49 0.15 -11.11
N TYR A 446 10.41 -1.06 -10.56
CA TYR A 446 9.96 -1.33 -9.20
C TYR A 446 10.99 -2.13 -8.43
N SER A 447 11.25 -1.70 -7.20
CA SER A 447 12.07 -2.39 -6.21
C SER A 447 13.41 -2.91 -6.76
N PRO A 448 14.25 -2.06 -7.40
CA PRO A 448 15.56 -2.50 -7.86
C PRO A 448 16.50 -2.80 -6.70
N PHE A 449 17.25 -3.90 -6.82
CA PHE A 449 18.29 -4.30 -5.87
C PHE A 449 19.46 -5.00 -6.58
N LEU A 450 20.61 -5.04 -5.93
CA LEU A 450 21.82 -5.68 -6.47
C LEU A 450 21.84 -7.18 -6.18
N SER A 451 22.41 -7.95 -7.10
CA SER A 451 22.75 -9.35 -6.88
C SER A 451 23.73 -9.51 -5.71
N ALA A 452 23.78 -10.73 -5.15
CA ALA A 452 24.60 -11.05 -3.99
C ALA A 452 26.09 -10.78 -4.21
N ASP A 453 26.56 -10.94 -5.46
CA ASP A 453 27.94 -10.66 -5.91
C ASP A 453 28.16 -9.19 -6.34
N GLY A 454 27.11 -8.37 -6.32
CA GLY A 454 27.14 -6.95 -6.69
C GLY A 454 27.36 -6.68 -8.18
N ARG A 455 27.23 -7.68 -9.07
CA ARG A 455 27.57 -7.54 -10.51
C ARG A 455 26.39 -7.20 -11.41
N LYS A 456 25.16 -7.36 -10.95
CA LYS A 456 23.95 -7.07 -11.72
C LYS A 456 22.83 -6.54 -10.83
N TRP A 457 21.88 -5.88 -11.47
CA TRP A 457 20.60 -5.49 -10.93
C TRP A 457 19.58 -6.59 -11.13
N TYR A 458 18.67 -6.71 -10.18
CA TYR A 458 17.36 -7.31 -10.34
C TYR A 458 16.29 -6.28 -10.05
N PHE A 459 15.17 -6.36 -10.76
CA PHE A 459 14.03 -5.48 -10.55
C PHE A 459 12.77 -6.03 -11.21
N THR A 460 11.62 -5.48 -10.82
CA THR A 460 10.35 -5.70 -11.52
C THR A 460 10.06 -4.51 -12.43
N ALA A 461 9.44 -4.74 -13.59
CA ALA A 461 9.01 -3.67 -14.48
C ALA A 461 7.77 -4.05 -15.29
N ASN A 462 7.08 -3.05 -15.85
CA ASN A 462 5.92 -3.21 -16.73
C ASN A 462 6.22 -2.90 -18.21
N MET A 463 7.39 -3.34 -18.70
CA MET A 463 7.87 -3.02 -20.05
C MET A 463 6.95 -3.48 -21.19
N LYS A 464 6.23 -4.59 -21.01
CA LYS A 464 5.35 -5.15 -22.07
C LYS A 464 3.99 -4.44 -22.15
N HIS A 465 3.44 -4.05 -21.01
CA HIS A 465 2.12 -3.47 -20.86
C HIS A 465 1.99 -2.93 -19.43
N PRO A 466 1.34 -1.77 -19.19
CA PRO A 466 1.20 -1.19 -17.85
C PRO A 466 0.65 -2.16 -16.80
N GLY A 467 -0.28 -3.01 -17.22
CA GLY A 467 -0.93 -4.06 -16.42
C GLY A 467 -0.20 -5.42 -16.35
N LYS A 468 1.07 -5.54 -16.75
CA LYS A 468 1.86 -6.78 -16.63
C LYS A 468 3.12 -6.53 -15.80
N ARG A 469 3.43 -7.41 -14.86
CA ARG A 469 4.67 -7.34 -14.06
C ARG A 469 5.57 -8.52 -14.41
N HIS A 470 6.79 -8.21 -14.83
CA HIS A 470 7.83 -9.22 -15.01
C HIS A 470 9.08 -8.87 -14.21
N PHE A 471 9.83 -9.91 -13.89
CA PHE A 471 11.11 -9.80 -13.21
C PHE A 471 12.25 -9.79 -14.22
N TYR A 472 13.20 -8.89 -14.04
CA TYR A 472 14.30 -8.63 -14.96
C TYR A 472 15.63 -8.66 -14.24
N SER A 473 16.69 -8.92 -15.00
CA SER A 473 18.07 -8.67 -14.58
C SER A 473 18.79 -7.75 -15.56
N MET A 474 19.75 -6.98 -15.10
CA MET A 474 20.54 -6.06 -15.94
C MET A 474 21.97 -5.94 -15.40
N PRO A 475 23.02 -5.87 -16.24
CA PRO A 475 24.39 -5.65 -15.74
C PRO A 475 24.51 -4.40 -14.85
N LEU A 476 25.42 -4.40 -13.87
CA LEU A 476 25.60 -3.28 -12.93
C LEU A 476 25.77 -1.93 -13.63
N ALA A 477 26.55 -1.91 -14.71
CA ALA A 477 26.86 -0.72 -15.51
C ALA A 477 25.67 -0.21 -16.36
N GLY A 478 24.53 -0.90 -16.33
CA GLY A 478 23.38 -0.70 -17.22
C GLY A 478 23.48 -1.53 -18.50
N GLY A 479 22.53 -1.33 -19.40
CA GLY A 479 22.40 -2.06 -20.67
C GLY A 479 21.00 -2.62 -20.87
N ALA A 480 20.81 -3.47 -21.88
CA ALA A 480 19.52 -4.09 -22.14
C ALA A 480 19.13 -5.06 -21.00
N PRO A 481 17.96 -4.88 -20.36
CA PRO A 481 17.47 -5.83 -19.36
C PRO A 481 17.14 -7.19 -19.98
N THR A 482 17.47 -8.26 -19.26
CA THR A 482 17.06 -9.63 -19.58
C THR A 482 15.82 -9.99 -18.77
N GLN A 483 14.71 -10.27 -19.45
CA GLN A 483 13.48 -10.75 -18.83
C GLN A 483 13.66 -12.18 -18.30
N ILE A 484 13.40 -12.40 -17.01
CA ILE A 484 13.54 -13.70 -16.34
C ILE A 484 12.20 -14.45 -16.35
N THR A 485 11.13 -13.81 -15.87
CA THR A 485 9.79 -14.43 -15.88
C THR A 485 9.10 -14.21 -17.22
N SER A 486 8.50 -15.26 -17.80
CA SER A 486 7.90 -15.20 -19.14
C SER A 486 6.36 -15.23 -19.15
N VAL A 487 5.74 -15.69 -18.07
CA VAL A 487 4.27 -15.78 -17.97
C VAL A 487 3.70 -14.40 -17.68
N ASP A 488 2.79 -13.94 -18.53
CA ASP A 488 2.12 -12.65 -18.38
C ASP A 488 1.17 -12.71 -17.18
N GLY A 489 1.15 -11.67 -16.35
CA GLY A 489 0.40 -11.62 -15.09
C GLY A 489 1.11 -10.73 -14.07
N ASP A 490 0.93 -11.01 -12.78
CA ASP A 490 1.79 -10.49 -11.72
C ASP A 490 2.76 -11.57 -11.26
N ASN A 491 4.04 -11.22 -11.23
CA ASN A 491 5.13 -12.13 -10.86
C ASN A 491 5.87 -11.53 -9.66
N GLN A 492 5.39 -11.80 -8.45
CA GLN A 492 6.06 -11.35 -7.23
C GLN A 492 7.16 -12.33 -6.87
N VAL A 493 8.41 -11.92 -7.13
CA VAL A 493 9.58 -12.78 -7.03
C VAL A 493 10.30 -12.64 -5.69
N THR A 494 10.62 -13.79 -5.08
CA THR A 494 11.58 -13.91 -3.99
C THR A 494 12.74 -14.81 -4.46
N LEU A 495 13.97 -14.29 -4.48
CA LEU A 495 15.18 -15.04 -4.84
C LEU A 495 15.62 -16.00 -3.72
N SER A 496 16.14 -17.16 -4.10
CA SER A 496 16.88 -18.03 -3.18
C SER A 496 18.17 -17.36 -2.71
N PRO A 497 18.69 -17.67 -1.50
CA PRO A 497 19.95 -17.10 -1.01
C PRO A 497 21.16 -17.30 -1.93
N ASP A 498 21.20 -18.40 -2.69
CA ASP A 498 22.24 -18.66 -3.69
C ASP A 498 21.96 -18.07 -5.09
N GLU A 499 20.82 -17.38 -5.23
CA GLU A 499 20.29 -16.78 -6.45
C GLU A 499 20.10 -17.72 -7.66
N LYS A 500 20.09 -19.04 -7.45
CA LYS A 500 19.90 -20.00 -8.56
C LYS A 500 18.43 -20.29 -8.86
N SER A 501 17.54 -20.04 -7.91
CA SER A 501 16.11 -20.27 -8.04
C SER A 501 15.32 -19.05 -7.62
N ILE A 502 14.11 -18.93 -8.15
CA ILE A 502 13.12 -17.92 -7.75
C ILE A 502 11.83 -18.62 -7.32
N ALA A 503 11.28 -18.15 -6.21
CA ALA A 503 9.91 -18.43 -5.81
C ALA A 503 9.05 -17.29 -6.32
N ILE A 504 7.89 -17.61 -6.88
CA ILE A 504 7.01 -16.65 -7.52
C ILE A 504 5.62 -16.81 -6.91
N LEU A 505 5.08 -15.76 -6.29
CA LEU A 505 3.63 -15.66 -6.16
C LEU A 505 3.13 -15.13 -7.51
N TYR A 506 2.59 -16.06 -8.29
CA TYR A 506 2.04 -15.75 -9.61
C TYR A 506 0.53 -15.73 -9.53
N SER A 507 -0.07 -14.70 -10.12
CA SER A 507 -1.52 -14.62 -10.32
C SER A 507 -1.87 -14.12 -11.71
N TYR A 508 -3.06 -14.50 -12.17
CA TYR A 508 -3.65 -14.04 -13.41
C TYR A 508 -5.06 -13.46 -13.16
N ILE A 509 -5.68 -12.83 -14.16
CA ILE A 509 -6.95 -12.08 -14.00
C ILE A 509 -8.03 -12.88 -13.28
N ASP A 510 -8.16 -14.16 -13.59
CA ASP A 510 -9.13 -15.12 -13.06
C ASP A 510 -8.49 -16.16 -12.11
N GLN A 511 -7.21 -16.01 -11.79
CA GLN A 511 -6.44 -16.97 -11.01
C GLN A 511 -5.81 -16.29 -9.79
N PRO A 512 -6.40 -16.48 -8.60
CA PRO A 512 -5.77 -16.14 -7.33
C PRO A 512 -4.32 -16.60 -7.25
N ALA A 513 -3.51 -15.87 -6.49
CA ALA A 513 -2.09 -16.12 -6.43
C ALA A 513 -1.78 -17.52 -5.92
N GLU A 514 -0.87 -18.20 -6.60
CA GLU A 514 -0.31 -19.48 -6.20
C GLU A 514 1.20 -19.40 -6.16
N LEU A 515 1.83 -20.24 -5.34
CA LEU A 515 3.26 -20.33 -5.23
C LEU A 515 3.82 -21.20 -6.35
N TYR A 516 4.80 -20.68 -7.06
CA TYR A 516 5.57 -21.40 -8.07
C TYR A 516 7.07 -21.31 -7.76
N VAL A 517 7.84 -22.19 -8.39
CA VAL A 517 9.30 -22.15 -8.37
C VAL A 517 9.86 -22.38 -9.76
N MET A 518 10.95 -21.70 -10.09
CA MET A 518 11.75 -21.95 -11.30
C MET A 518 13.21 -21.58 -11.09
N ASP A 519 14.07 -22.02 -12.01
CA ASP A 519 15.43 -21.53 -12.11
C ASP A 519 15.44 -20.02 -12.38
N ASN A 520 16.39 -19.30 -11.78
CA ASN A 520 16.61 -17.87 -12.02
C ASN A 520 17.32 -17.64 -13.36
N LYS A 521 16.62 -17.97 -14.45
CA LYS A 521 17.15 -17.91 -15.82
C LYS A 521 16.01 -17.61 -16.79
N ALA A 522 16.30 -16.77 -17.78
CA ALA A 522 15.38 -16.51 -18.89
C ALA A 522 14.97 -17.82 -19.59
N GLY A 523 13.67 -17.98 -19.82
CA GLY A 523 13.08 -19.14 -20.50
C GLY A 523 12.93 -20.39 -19.65
N ALA A 524 13.20 -20.34 -18.35
CA ALA A 524 12.86 -21.44 -17.44
C ALA A 524 11.34 -21.47 -17.17
N THR A 525 10.80 -22.68 -16.97
CA THR A 525 9.36 -22.91 -16.80
C THR A 525 9.00 -22.96 -15.31
N PRO A 526 8.01 -22.17 -14.85
CA PRO A 526 7.54 -22.23 -13.46
C PRO A 526 6.78 -23.53 -13.17
N LYS A 527 7.08 -24.13 -12.02
CA LYS A 527 6.38 -25.30 -11.45
C LYS A 527 5.49 -24.84 -10.30
N LYS A 528 4.18 -25.12 -10.37
CA LYS A 528 3.19 -24.85 -9.32
C LYS A 528 3.49 -25.70 -8.07
N LEU A 529 3.44 -25.09 -6.89
CA LEU A 529 3.76 -25.70 -5.60
C LEU A 529 2.57 -25.77 -4.63
N THR A 530 1.58 -24.89 -4.78
CA THR A 530 0.40 -24.82 -3.92
C THR A 530 -0.88 -24.94 -4.74
N GLU A 531 -1.98 -25.34 -4.11
CA GLU A 531 -3.34 -25.29 -4.68
C GLU A 531 -4.26 -24.80 -3.57
N SER A 532 -4.66 -23.53 -3.66
CA SER A 532 -5.35 -22.78 -2.62
C SER A 532 -6.84 -22.60 -2.88
N LEU A 533 -7.32 -22.93 -4.09
CA LEU A 533 -8.71 -22.69 -4.45
C LEU A 533 -9.65 -23.67 -3.75
N GLN A 534 -10.75 -23.13 -3.23
CA GLN A 534 -11.86 -23.92 -2.69
C GLN A 534 -12.79 -24.40 -3.82
N GLU A 535 -13.53 -25.48 -3.57
CA GLU A 535 -14.45 -26.07 -4.55
C GLU A 535 -15.56 -25.10 -4.97
N GLY A 536 -15.94 -24.15 -4.10
CA GLY A 536 -16.93 -23.12 -4.41
C GLY A 536 -16.53 -22.25 -5.61
N PHE A 537 -15.27 -21.79 -5.65
CA PHE A 537 -14.76 -20.99 -6.76
C PHE A 537 -14.45 -21.82 -8.00
N LYS A 538 -13.94 -23.05 -7.84
CA LYS A 538 -13.67 -23.97 -8.96
C LYS A 538 -14.94 -24.44 -9.68
N ALA A 539 -16.09 -24.35 -9.01
CA ALA A 539 -17.37 -24.77 -9.58
C ALA A 539 -17.83 -23.89 -10.75
N TYR A 540 -17.24 -22.70 -10.95
CA TYR A 540 -17.62 -21.75 -11.99
C TYR A 540 -16.54 -21.63 -13.06
N ASP A 541 -16.97 -21.48 -14.32
CA ASP A 541 -16.10 -21.15 -15.45
C ASP A 541 -15.99 -19.63 -15.56
N TRP A 542 -15.02 -19.04 -14.84
CA TRP A 542 -14.85 -17.60 -14.74
C TRP A 542 -14.44 -16.99 -16.09
N HIS A 543 -15.18 -15.97 -16.53
CA HIS A 543 -14.82 -15.24 -17.74
C HIS A 543 -13.64 -14.30 -17.47
N GLN A 544 -12.63 -14.42 -18.32
CA GLN A 544 -11.52 -13.47 -18.38
C GLN A 544 -11.94 -12.25 -19.21
N PRO A 545 -12.05 -11.05 -18.62
CA PRO A 545 -12.37 -9.84 -19.38
C PRO A 545 -11.29 -9.53 -20.41
N ASP A 546 -11.72 -8.96 -21.54
CA ASP A 546 -10.82 -8.41 -22.54
C ASP A 546 -10.14 -7.16 -21.98
N VAL A 547 -8.80 -7.12 -21.95
CA VAL A 547 -8.06 -5.88 -21.70
C VAL A 547 -7.95 -5.13 -23.02
N ILE A 548 -8.64 -3.99 -23.11
CA ILE A 548 -8.76 -3.15 -24.31
C ILE A 548 -8.18 -1.75 -24.07
N THR A 549 -8.05 -0.99 -25.15
CA THR A 549 -7.70 0.42 -25.13
C THR A 549 -8.68 1.19 -26.01
N PHE A 550 -9.23 2.28 -25.49
CA PHE A 550 -10.05 3.22 -26.25
C PHE A 550 -9.45 4.63 -26.21
N LYS A 551 -9.83 5.48 -27.16
CA LYS A 551 -9.38 6.87 -27.22
C LYS A 551 -10.34 7.76 -26.42
N ALA A 552 -9.79 8.51 -25.48
CA ALA A 552 -10.49 9.64 -24.86
C ALA A 552 -10.70 10.78 -25.88
N GLU A 553 -11.61 11.69 -25.58
CA GLU A 553 -11.94 12.84 -26.43
C GLU A 553 -10.72 13.75 -26.71
N ASP A 554 -9.77 13.79 -25.78
CA ASP A 554 -8.51 14.53 -25.92
C ASP A 554 -7.37 13.73 -26.59
N GLY A 555 -7.66 12.52 -27.06
CA GLY A 555 -6.73 11.66 -27.81
C GLY A 555 -5.88 10.71 -26.96
N ALA A 556 -6.00 10.76 -25.63
CA ALA A 556 -5.29 9.84 -24.73
C ALA A 556 -5.74 8.38 -24.95
N ASP A 557 -4.78 7.44 -24.81
CA ASP A 557 -5.07 6.00 -24.76
C ASP A 557 -5.49 5.61 -23.34
N VAL A 558 -6.75 5.22 -23.17
CA VAL A 558 -7.31 4.80 -21.90
C VAL A 558 -7.50 3.29 -21.91
N HIS A 559 -6.95 2.62 -20.89
CA HIS A 559 -7.06 1.17 -20.75
C HIS A 559 -8.31 0.79 -19.97
N ALA A 560 -8.96 -0.29 -20.39
CA ALA A 560 -10.12 -0.84 -19.71
C ALA A 560 -10.15 -2.37 -19.76
N ARG A 561 -10.83 -2.99 -18.80
CA ARG A 561 -11.35 -4.35 -18.86
C ARG A 561 -12.78 -4.31 -19.36
N LEU A 562 -13.09 -5.15 -20.34
CA LEU A 562 -14.40 -5.24 -20.96
C LEU A 562 -14.94 -6.65 -20.83
N TYR A 563 -16.10 -6.77 -20.19
CA TYR A 563 -16.87 -8.01 -20.09
C TYR A 563 -18.01 -7.95 -21.09
N LYS A 564 -18.01 -8.88 -22.06
CA LYS A 564 -19.01 -8.91 -23.13
C LYS A 564 -19.98 -10.08 -22.90
N PRO A 565 -21.28 -9.81 -22.71
CA PRO A 565 -22.28 -10.86 -22.62
C PRO A 565 -22.46 -11.55 -23.98
N GLU A 566 -22.70 -12.86 -23.98
CA GLU A 566 -23.08 -13.58 -25.21
C GLU A 566 -24.44 -13.08 -25.75
N ASN A 567 -25.35 -12.73 -24.83
CA ASN A 567 -26.68 -12.23 -25.13
C ASN A 567 -26.88 -10.84 -24.48
N PRO A 568 -26.42 -9.74 -25.13
CA PRO A 568 -26.52 -8.41 -24.57
C PRO A 568 -27.97 -7.94 -24.43
N ASN A 569 -28.33 -7.37 -23.28
CA ASN A 569 -29.65 -6.80 -23.00
C ASN A 569 -29.78 -5.32 -23.46
N GLY A 570 -28.71 -4.75 -24.02
CA GLY A 570 -28.62 -3.35 -24.47
C GLY A 570 -28.24 -2.35 -23.38
N ALA A 571 -28.01 -2.79 -22.14
CA ALA A 571 -27.54 -1.97 -21.04
C ALA A 571 -26.07 -2.24 -20.71
N ALA A 572 -25.44 -1.28 -20.03
CA ALA A 572 -24.08 -1.43 -19.54
C ALA A 572 -23.91 -0.96 -18.09
N VAL A 573 -22.86 -1.47 -17.46
CA VAL A 573 -22.43 -1.04 -16.12
C VAL A 573 -20.96 -0.67 -16.18
N ILE A 574 -20.61 0.49 -15.63
CA ILE A 574 -19.22 0.92 -15.44
C ILE A 574 -18.85 0.72 -13.97
N PHE A 575 -17.84 -0.10 -13.73
CA PHE A 575 -17.21 -0.20 -12.42
C PHE A 575 -16.06 0.80 -12.33
N VAL A 576 -16.03 1.58 -11.26
CA VAL A 576 -14.95 2.54 -10.98
C VAL A 576 -14.17 2.09 -9.75
N HIS A 577 -12.90 1.76 -9.95
CA HIS A 577 -12.00 1.38 -8.85
C HIS A 577 -11.68 2.57 -7.92
N GLY A 578 -11.11 2.28 -6.75
CA GLY A 578 -10.72 3.27 -5.74
C GLY A 578 -9.59 4.20 -6.18
N ALA A 579 -9.03 4.98 -5.24
CA ALA A 579 -8.13 6.12 -5.50
C ALA A 579 -7.11 5.94 -6.64
N GLY A 580 -6.81 7.02 -7.36
CA GLY A 580 -5.91 7.01 -8.53
C GLY A 580 -4.52 6.42 -8.31
N TYR A 581 -3.95 6.38 -7.11
CA TYR A 581 -2.67 5.65 -6.94
C TYR A 581 -2.82 4.10 -7.07
N LEU A 582 -4.04 3.59 -7.21
CA LEU A 582 -4.34 2.19 -7.51
C LEU A 582 -4.41 1.95 -9.02
N GLN A 583 -4.43 0.68 -9.38
CA GLN A 583 -4.55 0.18 -10.75
C GLN A 583 -5.49 -1.02 -10.71
N ASN A 584 -6.41 -1.12 -11.67
CA ASN A 584 -7.27 -2.29 -11.81
C ASN A 584 -7.26 -2.87 -13.23
N VAL A 585 -6.78 -2.18 -14.26
CA VAL A 585 -6.65 -2.73 -15.62
C VAL A 585 -5.32 -3.44 -15.77
N HIS A 586 -5.27 -4.61 -15.15
CA HIS A 586 -4.10 -5.46 -15.08
C HIS A 586 -4.38 -6.92 -15.42
N TYR A 587 -3.31 -7.70 -15.58
CA TYR A 587 -3.36 -9.12 -15.94
C TYR A 587 -3.26 -10.07 -14.75
N TRP A 588 -3.43 -9.58 -13.52
CA TRP A 588 -3.35 -10.39 -12.29
C TRP A 588 -4.65 -10.39 -11.47
N TRP A 589 -4.69 -11.22 -10.42
CA TRP A 589 -5.84 -11.36 -9.54
C TRP A 589 -6.05 -10.08 -8.74
N SER A 590 -7.19 -9.43 -8.96
CA SER A 590 -7.44 -8.12 -8.36
C SER A 590 -7.73 -8.20 -6.87
N THR A 591 -7.32 -7.16 -6.15
CA THR A 591 -7.82 -6.89 -4.79
C THR A 591 -9.32 -6.58 -4.77
N TYR A 592 -9.89 -6.21 -5.93
CA TYR A 592 -11.32 -6.10 -6.20
C TYR A 592 -11.92 -7.44 -6.65
N SER A 593 -11.63 -8.51 -5.91
CA SER A 593 -12.06 -9.88 -6.27
C SER A 593 -13.57 -10.04 -6.25
N ARG A 594 -14.27 -9.35 -5.33
CA ARG A 594 -15.74 -9.35 -5.25
C ARG A 594 -16.35 -8.68 -6.47
N GLU A 595 -15.77 -7.56 -6.90
CA GLU A 595 -16.18 -6.83 -8.08
C GLU A 595 -15.88 -7.62 -9.35
N PHE A 596 -14.75 -8.32 -9.44
CA PHE A 596 -14.47 -9.25 -10.55
C PHE A 596 -15.58 -10.31 -10.68
N MET A 597 -15.98 -10.94 -9.57
CA MET A 597 -17.02 -11.96 -9.56
C MET A 597 -18.41 -11.35 -9.81
N PHE A 598 -18.71 -10.16 -9.27
CA PHE A 598 -19.95 -9.45 -9.51
C PHE A 598 -20.08 -8.97 -10.96
N ASN A 599 -18.99 -8.50 -11.58
CA ASN A 599 -18.96 -8.14 -13.01
C ASN A 599 -19.18 -9.35 -13.90
N ASN A 600 -18.64 -10.52 -13.54
CA ASN A 600 -18.97 -11.78 -14.19
C ASN A 600 -20.46 -12.11 -14.10
N MET A 601 -21.07 -11.93 -12.93
CA MET A 601 -22.51 -12.13 -12.72
C MET A 601 -23.34 -11.14 -13.55
N LEU A 602 -22.99 -9.85 -13.57
CA LEU A 602 -23.65 -8.83 -14.40
C LEU A 602 -23.57 -9.19 -15.88
N MET A 603 -22.38 -9.58 -16.37
CA MET A 603 -22.20 -10.01 -17.74
C MET A 603 -23.02 -11.27 -18.09
N ALA A 604 -23.10 -12.24 -17.17
CA ALA A 604 -23.98 -13.39 -17.35
C ALA A 604 -25.48 -13.03 -17.39
N ASN A 605 -25.87 -11.90 -16.79
CA ASN A 605 -27.22 -11.31 -16.84
C ASN A 605 -27.44 -10.36 -18.03
N GLY A 606 -26.52 -10.32 -18.99
CA GLY A 606 -26.68 -9.60 -20.26
C GLY A 606 -26.18 -8.16 -20.25
N TYR A 607 -25.57 -7.68 -19.16
CA TYR A 607 -24.98 -6.34 -19.11
C TYR A 607 -23.59 -6.34 -19.76
N THR A 608 -23.28 -5.34 -20.58
CA THR A 608 -21.89 -5.07 -20.96
C THR A 608 -21.19 -4.35 -19.81
N VAL A 609 -20.06 -4.84 -19.32
CA VAL A 609 -19.38 -4.23 -18.15
C VAL A 609 -18.03 -3.68 -18.54
N LEU A 610 -17.74 -2.44 -18.11
CA LEU A 610 -16.47 -1.77 -18.34
C LEU A 610 -15.82 -1.34 -17.01
N ASP A 611 -14.53 -1.60 -16.87
CA ASP A 611 -13.72 -1.24 -15.71
C ASP A 611 -12.47 -0.52 -16.21
N ILE A 612 -12.30 0.75 -15.85
CA ILE A 612 -11.37 1.67 -16.52
C ILE A 612 -10.26 2.10 -15.57
N ASP A 613 -9.01 2.02 -16.02
CA ASP A 613 -7.89 2.73 -15.40
C ASP A 613 -7.88 4.14 -15.96
N TYR A 614 -8.40 5.07 -15.17
CA TYR A 614 -8.56 6.48 -15.54
C TYR A 614 -7.30 7.29 -15.24
N ARG A 615 -7.18 8.50 -15.81
CA ARG A 615 -6.09 9.42 -15.48
C ARG A 615 -6.07 9.69 -13.99
N GLY A 616 -4.93 9.45 -13.37
CA GLY A 616 -4.80 9.26 -11.93
C GLY A 616 -4.19 7.91 -11.59
N SER A 617 -4.61 6.83 -12.27
CA SER A 617 -4.21 5.42 -12.05
C SER A 617 -2.68 5.20 -12.03
N SER A 618 -2.19 4.25 -11.23
CA SER A 618 -0.75 3.90 -11.20
C SER A 618 -0.34 2.97 -12.33
N GLY A 619 0.97 2.92 -12.64
CA GLY A 619 1.54 2.05 -13.68
C GLY A 619 1.75 2.71 -15.05
N TYR A 620 1.24 3.92 -15.25
CA TYR A 620 1.24 4.63 -16.54
C TYR A 620 2.26 5.77 -16.64
N GLY A 621 3.06 5.99 -15.60
CA GLY A 621 3.99 7.12 -15.49
C GLY A 621 3.41 8.30 -14.74
N ARG A 622 4.30 9.25 -14.42
CA ARG A 622 4.05 10.45 -13.63
C ARG A 622 2.93 11.31 -14.22
N ASP A 623 2.99 11.62 -15.51
CA ASP A 623 2.07 12.57 -16.15
C ASP A 623 0.63 12.03 -16.20
N TRP A 624 0.47 10.71 -16.28
CA TRP A 624 -0.85 10.06 -16.13
C TRP A 624 -1.32 10.11 -14.68
N ARG A 625 -0.46 9.70 -13.74
CA ARG A 625 -0.72 9.71 -12.29
C ARG A 625 -1.12 11.10 -11.79
N THR A 626 -0.45 12.15 -12.27
CA THR A 626 -0.67 13.54 -11.85
C THR A 626 -1.71 14.28 -12.68
N GLY A 627 -2.32 13.63 -13.68
CA GLY A 627 -3.29 14.27 -14.59
C GLY A 627 -4.52 14.88 -13.90
N ILE A 628 -4.82 14.46 -12.67
CA ILE A 628 -5.93 14.97 -11.85
C ILE A 628 -5.53 16.10 -10.90
N TYR A 629 -4.30 16.61 -10.99
CA TYR A 629 -3.81 17.67 -10.12
C TYR A 629 -4.73 18.89 -10.14
N ARG A 630 -5.12 19.30 -8.93
CA ARG A 630 -6.09 20.35 -8.61
C ARG A 630 -7.49 20.13 -9.19
N HIS A 631 -7.78 19.05 -9.90
CA HIS A 631 -9.06 18.81 -10.56
C HIS A 631 -9.42 17.31 -10.58
N MET A 632 -9.53 16.71 -9.40
CA MET A 632 -10.28 15.45 -9.25
C MET A 632 -11.73 15.66 -9.71
N GLY A 633 -12.33 14.69 -10.40
CA GLY A 633 -13.61 14.86 -11.08
C GLY A 633 -13.51 15.63 -12.40
N GLY A 634 -12.27 15.79 -12.90
CA GLY A 634 -11.94 16.37 -14.19
C GLY A 634 -11.58 15.27 -15.18
N LYS A 635 -10.27 15.02 -15.37
CA LYS A 635 -9.76 14.05 -16.35
C LYS A 635 -10.16 12.61 -16.04
N ASP A 636 -10.08 12.23 -14.78
CA ASP A 636 -10.59 10.97 -14.22
C ASP A 636 -12.07 10.74 -14.54
N LEU A 637 -12.91 11.76 -14.38
CA LEU A 637 -14.33 11.67 -14.73
C LEU A 637 -14.54 11.59 -16.25
N SER A 638 -13.87 12.44 -17.03
CA SER A 638 -14.04 12.45 -18.49
C SER A 638 -13.64 11.14 -19.15
N ASP A 639 -12.64 10.42 -18.61
CA ASP A 639 -12.27 9.09 -19.11
C ASP A 639 -13.42 8.09 -18.94
N GLN A 640 -14.16 8.17 -17.84
CA GLN A 640 -15.35 7.33 -17.61
C GLN A 640 -16.47 7.66 -18.59
N ILE A 641 -16.71 8.95 -18.81
CA ILE A 641 -17.74 9.41 -19.75
C ILE A 641 -17.38 9.02 -21.20
N ASP A 642 -16.11 9.11 -21.58
CA ASP A 642 -15.66 8.67 -22.90
C ASP A 642 -15.72 7.14 -23.05
N GLY A 643 -15.47 6.40 -21.97
CA GLY A 643 -15.74 4.96 -21.88
C GLY A 643 -17.21 4.62 -22.10
N ALA A 644 -18.13 5.36 -21.45
CA ALA A 644 -19.56 5.21 -21.66
C ALA A 644 -19.96 5.46 -23.13
N LYS A 645 -19.46 6.55 -23.74
CA LYS A 645 -19.69 6.84 -25.16
C LYS A 645 -19.09 5.76 -26.07
N PHE A 646 -17.94 5.19 -25.72
CA PHE A 646 -17.33 4.07 -26.44
C PHE A 646 -18.23 2.84 -26.43
N LEU A 647 -18.82 2.48 -25.27
CA LEU A 647 -19.77 1.37 -25.18
C LEU A 647 -21.00 1.58 -26.08
N MET A 648 -21.53 2.79 -26.15
CA MET A 648 -22.67 3.10 -27.03
C MET A 648 -22.32 2.94 -28.52
N ARG A 649 -21.14 3.40 -28.92
CA ARG A 649 -20.70 3.34 -30.33
C ARG A 649 -20.32 1.93 -30.78
N GLU A 650 -19.54 1.23 -29.97
CA GLU A 650 -18.86 -0.02 -30.39
C GLU A 650 -19.54 -1.29 -29.86
N HIS A 651 -20.36 -1.17 -28.81
CA HIS A 651 -20.97 -2.33 -28.14
C HIS A 651 -22.51 -2.30 -28.11
N GLY A 652 -23.14 -1.39 -28.87
CA GLY A 652 -24.59 -1.36 -29.07
C GLY A 652 -25.39 -1.07 -27.79
N VAL A 653 -24.77 -0.39 -26.82
CA VAL A 653 -25.43 0.03 -25.58
C VAL A 653 -26.38 1.18 -25.89
N GLU A 654 -27.62 1.06 -25.43
CA GLU A 654 -28.68 2.02 -25.71
C GLU A 654 -28.49 3.30 -24.86
N PRO A 655 -28.71 4.50 -25.43
CA PRO A 655 -28.72 5.74 -24.64
C PRO A 655 -29.72 5.64 -23.48
N GLY A 656 -29.37 6.15 -22.31
CA GLY A 656 -30.26 6.07 -21.14
C GLY A 656 -30.11 4.79 -20.30
N ARG A 657 -29.25 3.85 -20.70
CA ARG A 657 -29.13 2.51 -20.09
C ARG A 657 -27.72 2.17 -19.61
N ILE A 658 -27.00 3.17 -19.10
CA ILE A 658 -25.67 2.99 -18.50
C ILE A 658 -25.75 3.25 -17.00
N GLY A 659 -25.36 2.23 -16.23
CA GLY A 659 -25.18 2.30 -14.79
C GLY A 659 -23.71 2.52 -14.42
N MET A 660 -23.47 3.06 -13.23
CA MET A 660 -22.13 3.20 -12.66
C MET A 660 -22.13 2.83 -11.19
N TYR A 661 -21.09 2.13 -10.73
CA TYR A 661 -20.89 1.92 -9.31
C TYR A 661 -19.40 1.92 -8.95
N GLY A 662 -19.11 2.26 -7.70
CA GLY A 662 -17.76 2.23 -7.17
C GLY A 662 -17.68 2.61 -5.70
N GLY A 663 -16.62 2.15 -5.06
CA GLY A 663 -16.34 2.44 -3.65
C GLY A 663 -15.30 3.55 -3.46
N SER A 664 -15.41 4.32 -2.38
CA SER A 664 -14.40 5.33 -2.02
C SER A 664 -14.27 6.39 -3.12
N TYR A 665 -13.11 6.49 -3.78
CA TYR A 665 -12.92 7.33 -4.96
C TYR A 665 -13.88 6.96 -6.12
N GLY A 666 -14.19 5.67 -6.30
CA GLY A 666 -15.16 5.23 -7.30
C GLY A 666 -16.58 5.73 -6.99
N GLY A 667 -16.93 5.81 -5.70
CA GLY A 667 -18.20 6.39 -5.26
C GLY A 667 -18.23 7.91 -5.48
N PHE A 668 -17.09 8.58 -5.27
CA PHE A 668 -16.88 9.99 -5.61
C PHE A 668 -17.10 10.26 -7.12
N ILE A 669 -16.49 9.46 -8.01
CA ILE A 669 -16.68 9.57 -9.45
C ILE A 669 -18.13 9.27 -9.84
N THR A 670 -18.76 8.27 -9.21
CA THR A 670 -20.17 7.94 -9.43
C THR A 670 -21.08 9.13 -9.10
N LEU A 671 -20.88 9.79 -7.96
CA LEU A 671 -21.61 11.02 -7.62
C LEU A 671 -21.37 12.12 -8.65
N PHE A 672 -20.12 12.36 -9.04
CA PHE A 672 -19.77 13.36 -10.05
C PHE A 672 -20.45 13.11 -11.39
N ALA A 673 -20.45 11.86 -11.86
CA ALA A 673 -21.10 11.46 -13.08
C ALA A 673 -22.62 11.69 -13.01
N MET A 674 -23.28 11.27 -11.93
CA MET A 674 -24.71 11.48 -11.75
C MET A 674 -25.12 12.96 -11.65
N PHE A 675 -24.23 13.82 -11.14
CA PHE A 675 -24.47 15.25 -10.98
C PHE A 675 -24.14 16.09 -12.23
N LYS A 676 -23.21 15.65 -13.08
CA LYS A 676 -22.77 16.42 -14.28
C LYS A 676 -23.13 15.79 -15.62
N HIS A 677 -23.35 14.48 -15.63
CA HIS A 677 -23.52 13.66 -16.84
C HIS A 677 -24.66 12.65 -16.67
N GLY A 678 -25.72 13.03 -15.94
CA GLY A 678 -26.87 12.17 -15.70
C GLY A 678 -27.72 11.85 -16.94
N ASP A 679 -27.43 12.52 -18.07
CA ASP A 679 -27.92 12.20 -19.41
C ASP A 679 -27.24 10.96 -20.02
N ILE A 680 -25.99 10.67 -19.60
CA ILE A 680 -25.19 9.52 -20.05
C ILE A 680 -25.24 8.39 -19.02
N ILE A 681 -25.08 8.72 -17.74
CA ILE A 681 -25.10 7.77 -16.62
C ILE A 681 -26.42 7.93 -15.87
N ASN A 682 -27.34 6.99 -16.02
CA ASN A 682 -28.72 7.14 -15.56
C ASN A 682 -29.02 6.40 -14.26
N SER A 683 -28.08 5.59 -13.78
CA SER A 683 -28.22 4.79 -12.58
C SER A 683 -26.89 4.69 -11.86
N GLY A 684 -26.81 5.13 -10.61
CA GLY A 684 -25.55 5.28 -9.89
C GLY A 684 -25.61 4.65 -8.51
N ALA A 685 -24.65 3.80 -8.16
CA ALA A 685 -24.45 3.33 -6.80
C ALA A 685 -23.12 3.83 -6.23
N ALA A 686 -23.18 4.90 -5.44
CA ALA A 686 -22.03 5.54 -4.82
C ALA A 686 -21.76 4.94 -3.44
N LEU A 687 -20.72 4.11 -3.34
CA LEU A 687 -20.38 3.40 -2.11
C LEU A 687 -19.26 4.15 -1.36
N ARG A 688 -19.45 4.40 -0.07
CA ARG A 688 -18.42 4.96 0.84
C ARG A 688 -17.76 6.23 0.27
N SER A 689 -18.55 7.10 -0.33
CA SER A 689 -18.11 8.14 -1.27
C SER A 689 -17.61 9.41 -0.59
N VAL A 690 -16.56 10.02 -1.14
CA VAL A 690 -16.15 11.38 -0.76
C VAL A 690 -17.09 12.39 -1.43
N THR A 691 -17.75 13.23 -0.65
CA THR A 691 -18.69 14.26 -1.16
C THR A 691 -18.12 15.68 -1.09
N ASP A 692 -17.07 15.88 -0.27
CA ASP A 692 -16.36 17.14 -0.11
C ASP A 692 -14.89 16.88 0.30
N TRP A 693 -13.94 17.25 -0.56
CA TRP A 693 -12.52 16.99 -0.28
C TRP A 693 -12.00 17.78 0.92
N ALA A 694 -12.64 18.89 1.31
CA ALA A 694 -12.23 19.66 2.49
C ALA A 694 -12.38 18.86 3.79
N HIS A 695 -13.11 17.74 3.75
CA HIS A 695 -13.39 16.89 4.89
C HIS A 695 -12.52 15.63 4.98
N TYR A 696 -11.69 15.41 3.97
CA TYR A 696 -10.83 14.25 3.91
C TYR A 696 -9.45 14.52 4.53
N ASN A 697 -8.61 13.49 4.63
CA ASN A 697 -7.34 13.57 5.35
C ASN A 697 -6.27 14.39 4.60
N HIS A 698 -5.34 15.00 5.36
CA HIS A 698 -4.30 15.87 4.79
C HIS A 698 -3.35 15.14 3.83
N GLY A 699 -2.74 14.03 4.27
CA GLY A 699 -1.67 13.36 3.52
C GLY A 699 -2.09 12.87 2.13
N TYR A 700 -3.36 12.53 1.93
CA TYR A 700 -3.89 12.21 0.61
C TYR A 700 -4.28 13.47 -0.18
N THR A 701 -5.10 14.33 0.43
CA THR A 701 -5.78 15.41 -0.29
C THR A 701 -4.82 16.54 -0.67
N ALA A 702 -3.87 16.88 0.21
CA ALA A 702 -2.95 17.99 -0.01
C ALA A 702 -2.02 17.79 -1.20
N ASN A 703 -1.65 16.54 -1.49
CA ASN A 703 -0.80 16.22 -2.64
C ASN A 703 -1.48 16.55 -3.96
N ILE A 704 -2.80 16.40 -4.02
CA ILE A 704 -3.54 16.48 -5.28
C ILE A 704 -4.26 17.82 -5.40
N LEU A 705 -4.85 18.35 -4.33
CA LEU A 705 -5.65 19.57 -4.34
C LEU A 705 -5.00 20.75 -3.57
N ASN A 706 -3.78 20.59 -3.05
CA ASN A 706 -3.18 21.51 -2.09
C ASN A 706 -4.07 21.66 -0.83
N THR A 707 -4.02 22.76 -0.08
CA THR A 707 -4.92 22.97 1.07
C THR A 707 -6.13 23.84 0.70
N PRO A 708 -7.29 23.70 1.37
CA PRO A 708 -8.49 24.44 0.99
C PRO A 708 -8.39 25.95 1.25
N VAL A 709 -7.50 26.36 2.17
CA VAL A 709 -7.21 27.78 2.46
C VAL A 709 -6.28 28.37 1.39
N GLU A 710 -5.37 27.57 0.85
CA GLU A 710 -4.42 28.02 -0.16
C GLU A 710 -4.97 27.95 -1.59
N ASP A 711 -5.78 26.92 -1.88
CA ASP A 711 -6.30 26.65 -3.22
C ASP A 711 -7.82 26.33 -3.25
N PRO A 712 -8.69 27.27 -2.82
CA PRO A 712 -10.14 27.03 -2.76
C PRO A 712 -10.79 26.72 -4.13
N ILE A 713 -10.21 27.17 -5.24
CA ILE A 713 -10.69 26.86 -6.60
C ILE A 713 -10.65 25.34 -6.84
N ALA A 714 -9.56 24.68 -6.44
CA ALA A 714 -9.41 23.23 -6.60
C ALA A 714 -10.51 22.47 -5.85
N TYR A 715 -10.79 22.83 -4.59
CA TYR A 715 -11.81 22.18 -3.78
C TYR A 715 -13.23 22.36 -4.32
N LYS A 716 -13.57 23.57 -4.78
CA LYS A 716 -14.91 23.89 -5.31
C LYS A 716 -15.20 23.10 -6.58
N ARG A 717 -14.23 22.98 -7.49
CA ARG A 717 -14.43 22.23 -8.75
C ARG A 717 -14.37 20.72 -8.56
N SER A 718 -13.66 20.25 -7.53
CA SER A 718 -13.43 18.83 -7.29
C SER A 718 -14.36 18.17 -6.28
N SER A 719 -15.31 18.88 -5.65
CA SER A 719 -16.19 18.27 -4.65
C SER A 719 -17.62 18.09 -5.17
N PRO A 720 -18.21 16.87 -5.17
CA PRO A 720 -19.52 16.64 -5.78
C PRO A 720 -20.64 17.47 -5.15
N ILE A 721 -20.55 17.79 -3.87
CA ILE A 721 -21.59 18.54 -3.14
C ILE A 721 -21.95 19.90 -3.77
N TYR A 722 -21.01 20.54 -4.50
CA TYR A 722 -21.25 21.81 -5.21
C TYR A 722 -22.03 21.65 -6.52
N PHE A 723 -22.31 20.42 -6.95
CA PHE A 723 -23.00 20.11 -8.20
C PHE A 723 -24.27 19.28 -7.98
N ALA A 724 -24.67 19.04 -6.73
CA ALA A 724 -25.78 18.16 -6.36
C ALA A 724 -27.13 18.56 -7.02
N GLU A 725 -27.33 19.84 -7.37
CA GLU A 725 -28.49 20.31 -8.13
C GLU A 725 -28.64 19.64 -9.50
N GLY A 726 -27.54 19.15 -10.07
CA GLY A 726 -27.51 18.50 -11.37
C GLY A 726 -27.94 17.03 -11.35
N LEU A 727 -28.25 16.45 -10.18
CA LEU A 727 -28.69 15.04 -10.08
C LEU A 727 -29.86 14.75 -11.05
N GLN A 728 -29.63 13.78 -11.94
CA GLN A 728 -30.60 13.11 -12.80
C GLN A 728 -30.42 11.58 -12.67
N GLY A 729 -31.40 10.79 -13.10
CA GLY A 729 -31.34 9.32 -12.97
C GLY A 729 -31.56 8.82 -11.54
N ASP A 730 -31.30 7.55 -11.25
CA ASP A 730 -31.57 6.96 -9.93
C ASP A 730 -30.26 6.75 -9.15
N LEU A 731 -30.16 7.33 -7.94
CA LEU A 731 -28.94 7.29 -7.12
C LEU A 731 -29.12 6.46 -5.83
N LEU A 732 -28.29 5.44 -5.65
CA LEU A 732 -28.09 4.75 -4.36
C LEU A 732 -26.81 5.25 -3.69
N ILE A 733 -26.92 5.71 -2.44
CA ILE A 733 -25.78 6.03 -1.57
C ILE A 733 -25.66 4.94 -0.51
N ALA A 734 -24.55 4.21 -0.47
CA ALA A 734 -24.31 3.15 0.52
C ALA A 734 -23.08 3.52 1.39
N HIS A 735 -23.23 3.57 2.72
CA HIS A 735 -22.11 4.02 3.58
C HIS A 735 -22.09 3.36 4.96
N GLY A 736 -20.88 3.04 5.42
CA GLY A 736 -20.63 2.54 6.78
C GLY A 736 -20.67 3.66 7.82
N MET A 737 -21.47 3.52 8.87
CA MET A 737 -21.63 4.61 9.86
C MET A 737 -20.40 4.80 10.74
N VAL A 738 -19.55 3.77 10.88
CA VAL A 738 -18.30 3.83 11.66
C VAL A 738 -17.05 3.96 10.77
N ASP A 739 -17.23 4.49 9.56
CA ASP A 739 -16.14 4.76 8.62
C ASP A 739 -15.20 5.86 9.15
N THR A 740 -13.95 5.50 9.47
CA THR A 740 -12.89 6.40 9.95
C THR A 740 -11.92 6.85 8.85
N ASN A 741 -12.19 6.46 7.60
CA ASN A 741 -11.45 6.89 6.43
C ASN A 741 -12.21 7.98 5.68
N VAL A 742 -13.36 7.63 5.09
CA VAL A 742 -14.32 8.58 4.49
C VAL A 742 -15.47 8.71 5.48
N HIS A 743 -15.45 9.76 6.29
CA HIS A 743 -16.39 9.88 7.40
C HIS A 743 -17.83 9.88 6.91
N PHE A 744 -18.71 9.18 7.63
CA PHE A 744 -20.15 9.17 7.37
C PHE A 744 -20.77 10.58 7.30
N GLN A 745 -20.12 11.57 7.95
CA GLN A 745 -20.45 12.99 7.81
C GLN A 745 -20.59 13.46 6.34
N ASP A 746 -19.78 12.93 5.41
CA ASP A 746 -19.79 13.37 4.02
C ASP A 746 -21.13 13.07 3.33
N VAL A 747 -21.65 11.85 3.48
CA VAL A 747 -22.94 11.49 2.89
C VAL A 747 -24.12 12.11 3.64
N VAL A 748 -24.02 12.34 4.94
CA VAL A 748 -25.06 13.07 5.71
C VAL A 748 -25.22 14.50 5.20
N ARG A 749 -24.12 15.21 4.94
CA ARG A 749 -24.16 16.56 4.36
C ARG A 749 -24.76 16.56 2.96
N LEU A 750 -24.38 15.58 2.14
CA LEU A 750 -24.93 15.46 0.79
C LEU A 750 -26.43 15.16 0.81
N ALA A 751 -26.89 14.27 1.69
CA ALA A 751 -28.32 14.00 1.86
C ALA A 751 -29.10 15.28 2.22
N GLN A 752 -28.62 16.05 3.20
CA GLN A 752 -29.23 17.33 3.55
C GLN A 752 -29.28 18.28 2.35
N ARG A 753 -28.21 18.35 1.56
CA ARG A 753 -28.17 19.18 0.35
C ARG A 753 -29.18 18.72 -0.71
N LEU A 754 -29.33 17.42 -0.93
CA LEU A 754 -30.32 16.86 -1.86
C LEU A 754 -31.77 17.13 -1.41
N ILE A 755 -32.03 17.07 -0.10
CA ILE A 755 -33.33 17.44 0.50
C ILE A 755 -33.65 18.91 0.23
N GLU A 756 -32.70 19.81 0.49
CA GLU A 756 -32.88 21.26 0.25
C GLU A 756 -33.11 21.60 -1.23
N LEU A 757 -32.59 20.77 -2.13
CA LEU A 757 -32.76 20.89 -3.57
C LEU A 757 -34.06 20.25 -4.09
N GLY A 758 -34.84 19.58 -3.23
CA GLY A 758 -36.06 18.88 -3.63
C GLY A 758 -35.80 17.71 -4.59
N LYS A 759 -34.69 16.98 -4.40
CA LYS A 759 -34.39 15.78 -5.18
C LYS A 759 -35.08 14.57 -4.56
N ASP A 760 -35.78 13.79 -5.38
CA ASP A 760 -36.59 12.63 -4.95
C ASP A 760 -36.09 11.29 -5.52
N ASN A 761 -35.14 11.33 -6.45
CA ASN A 761 -34.58 10.22 -7.21
C ASN A 761 -33.30 9.67 -6.57
N TRP A 762 -33.29 9.52 -5.25
CA TRP A 762 -32.16 8.96 -4.51
C TRP A 762 -32.59 8.19 -3.26
N GLU A 763 -31.80 7.18 -2.90
CA GLU A 763 -31.93 6.40 -1.67
C GLU A 763 -30.60 6.33 -0.93
N MET A 764 -30.65 6.18 0.40
CA MET A 764 -29.47 5.96 1.23
C MET A 764 -29.60 4.66 2.04
N ALA A 765 -28.62 3.78 1.90
CA ALA A 765 -28.44 2.57 2.68
C ALA A 765 -27.33 2.77 3.73
N LEU A 766 -27.67 2.58 5.00
CA LEU A 766 -26.77 2.75 6.13
C LEU A 766 -26.28 1.38 6.61
N TYR A 767 -24.98 1.28 6.90
CA TYR A 767 -24.36 0.07 7.44
C TYR A 767 -23.77 0.37 8.83
N PRO A 768 -24.52 0.16 9.92
CA PRO A 768 -24.19 0.73 11.23
C PRO A 768 -22.89 0.23 11.87
N VAL A 769 -22.47 -0.99 11.56
CA VAL A 769 -21.29 -1.65 12.16
C VAL A 769 -20.04 -1.62 11.27
N GLU A 770 -20.18 -1.08 10.05
CA GLU A 770 -19.15 -1.15 9.02
C GLU A 770 -18.26 0.10 8.99
N ASN A 771 -16.96 -0.16 8.85
CA ASN A 771 -15.94 0.86 8.54
C ASN A 771 -15.70 0.87 7.01
N HIS A 772 -14.72 1.64 6.51
CA HIS A 772 -14.43 1.81 5.09
C HIS A 772 -14.20 0.51 4.32
N GLY A 773 -13.62 -0.50 4.97
CA GLY A 773 -13.22 -1.75 4.32
C GLY A 773 -14.33 -2.77 4.18
N PHE A 774 -15.50 -2.57 4.82
CA PHE A 774 -16.58 -3.54 5.04
C PHE A 774 -16.08 -4.95 5.39
N THR A 775 -16.34 -5.42 6.61
CA THR A 775 -15.83 -6.73 7.05
C THR A 775 -16.89 -7.82 7.09
N GLU A 776 -18.17 -7.47 7.24
CA GLU A 776 -19.21 -8.47 7.46
C GLU A 776 -19.81 -8.93 6.11
N PRO A 777 -19.78 -10.25 5.81
CA PRO A 777 -20.39 -10.80 4.60
C PRO A 777 -21.86 -10.41 4.39
N THR A 778 -22.61 -10.23 5.48
CA THR A 778 -24.03 -9.83 5.45
C THR A 778 -24.21 -8.40 4.95
N SER A 779 -23.36 -7.46 5.37
CA SER A 779 -23.36 -6.07 4.87
C SER A 779 -23.01 -6.02 3.39
N TRP A 780 -21.96 -6.76 2.98
CA TRP A 780 -21.58 -6.90 1.58
C TRP A 780 -22.72 -7.46 0.72
N THR A 781 -23.40 -8.51 1.22
CA THR A 781 -24.53 -9.12 0.52
C THR A 781 -25.67 -8.14 0.32
N ASP A 782 -26.06 -7.39 1.35
CA ASP A 782 -27.13 -6.38 1.24
C ASP A 782 -26.73 -5.23 0.29
N GLU A 783 -25.50 -4.70 0.39
CA GLU A 783 -24.98 -3.64 -0.49
C GLU A 783 -25.10 -4.05 -1.97
N TYR A 784 -24.55 -5.21 -2.33
CA TYR A 784 -24.54 -5.65 -3.73
C TYR A 784 -25.89 -6.13 -4.24
N LYS A 785 -26.78 -6.64 -3.38
CA LYS A 785 -28.18 -6.88 -3.76
C LYS A 785 -28.91 -5.59 -4.11
N ARG A 786 -28.67 -4.51 -3.36
CA ARG A 786 -29.26 -3.19 -3.66
C ARG A 786 -28.71 -2.62 -4.96
N ILE A 787 -27.41 -2.75 -5.21
CA ILE A 787 -26.78 -2.34 -6.47
C ILE A 787 -27.40 -3.11 -7.65
N PHE A 788 -27.48 -4.44 -7.54
CA PHE A 788 -28.06 -5.27 -8.60
C PHE A 788 -29.53 -4.91 -8.85
N LYS A 789 -30.33 -4.81 -7.78
CA LYS A 789 -31.74 -4.39 -7.85
C LYS A 789 -31.91 -3.00 -8.46
N LEU A 790 -31.04 -2.05 -8.13
CA LEU A 790 -31.04 -0.72 -8.72
C LEU A 790 -30.88 -0.85 -10.25
N PHE A 791 -29.86 -1.56 -10.72
CA PHE A 791 -29.63 -1.73 -12.15
C PHE A 791 -30.75 -2.47 -12.86
N GLU A 792 -31.27 -3.55 -12.28
CA GLU A 792 -32.41 -4.28 -12.84
C GLU A 792 -33.63 -3.38 -13.06
N ASN A 793 -33.97 -2.56 -12.07
CA ASN A 793 -35.18 -1.73 -12.12
C ASN A 793 -35.05 -0.50 -13.03
N THR A 794 -33.84 -0.01 -13.24
CA THR A 794 -33.61 1.32 -13.85
C THR A 794 -33.12 1.21 -15.29
N ILE A 795 -32.14 0.33 -15.54
CA ILE A 795 -31.47 0.18 -16.84
C ILE A 795 -31.65 -1.23 -17.43
N GLY A 796 -31.93 -2.25 -16.62
CA GLY A 796 -32.00 -3.65 -17.04
C GLY A 796 -33.24 -4.01 -17.86
N GLN A 797 -34.39 -3.41 -17.55
CA GLN A 797 -35.63 -3.61 -18.30
C GLN A 797 -35.68 -2.67 -19.53
N LYS A 798 -36.11 -3.19 -20.68
CA LYS A 798 -36.52 -2.32 -21.81
C LYS A 798 -37.84 -1.63 -21.42
N LYS A 799 -37.80 -0.30 -21.33
CA LYS A 799 -39.01 0.52 -21.12
C LYS A 799 -39.87 0.59 -22.39
#